data_AF-A0A2J6MTD2-F1
#
_entry.id   AF-A0A2J6MTD2-F1
#
_cell.length_a   1.000
_cell.length_b   1.000
_cell.length_c   1.000
_cell.angle_alpha   90.00
_cell.angle_beta   90.00
_cell.angle_gamma   90.00
#
_symmetry.space_group_name_H-M   'P 1'
#
loop_
_entity.id
_entity.type
_entity.pdbx_description
1 polymer ?
#
loop_
_entity_poly.entity_id
_entity_poly.type
_entity_poly.pdbx_seq_one_letter_code
_entity_poly.pdbx_strand_id
1 'polypeptide(L)'
;MQKHWDEYLRDGKWCFLLDSFDEIPAVLHEGNGSKVVRQYAEAIQAFADVTGRCRVMVASREYKAPPLEKWTRFHVLPLSTERQERMIAQSLANRESRRAVRSYIAERGGDAFRNPMFLALLCADITAEGQLPRNDLDLLNRHLENLTSDGSELPGVDVSSGEALDMARHVARVLAVNRELGLAPSVQQLSHHLRETFIDEDRIRQLLDALVFMKVLRTDTWLSSKETSHFAFVHRRYQEALVVQQVATQALPVASETMLCDGRWREYAVTLFQTQPACIIQPYLDDAIKRLPVLAAEVTTVASSFGGEKFEYFALEDSTYAHVLKLLQDGLRNRHDIRPDALSLVVEETLDPFWSSGDLVNQHTALRLYGLASAAQIERKTSEVIQEPSELEHRIAFENLSYLGNLSSDLAAWVRLSLANQILDARKLADLWRIEAVVARLPSSIGAENIWKRCRRLRRPIVLAYLVVKPLVPIAGLFVKSLGLIGQPAPAMRRAAHPNGKSINRSIFSFVMLLLWAGLALASLTVVLSYFAKIRVGLFLWASLALAWTYAIRTSICYMLRNTPTRLTPETILGAARHWYKTRRPRYGAMLRSAAKIALVIVGLIGIIGSGLYGLSRWTGIPLPVIFMALYGISVLSVLVAIPVGMLKKRASFNTLRRRRAELKQIGRCESDVLVEARGPLEVRWWLSSAREELLSKEVVRRSFISWIVRQPVDTGWRSGAKQENLRRLAWDEIEEVVSTAYLKWQIVDDLAAAEPDGPKEAIIVD
;
A
#
# COMPACT_ATOMS: atom_id res chain seq x y z
N MET A 1 -24.15 18.80 -29.72
CA MET A 1 -23.71 17.54 -29.08
C MET A 1 -24.45 16.31 -29.62
N GLN A 2 -25.79 16.26 -29.58
CA GLN A 2 -26.56 15.07 -30.04
C GLN A 2 -26.21 14.59 -31.46
N LYS A 3 -26.00 15.50 -32.42
CA LYS A 3 -25.68 15.14 -33.83
C LYS A 3 -24.37 14.36 -34.05
N HIS A 4 -23.41 14.42 -33.11
CA HIS A 4 -22.11 13.76 -33.23
C HIS A 4 -21.85 12.77 -32.09
N TRP A 5 -22.89 12.42 -31.32
CA TRP A 5 -22.75 11.53 -30.17
C TRP A 5 -22.15 10.19 -30.58
N ASP A 6 -22.77 9.51 -31.54
CA ASP A 6 -22.33 8.19 -32.00
C ASP A 6 -20.96 8.23 -32.68
N GLU A 7 -20.66 9.31 -33.41
CA GLU A 7 -19.36 9.52 -34.03
C GLU A 7 -18.25 9.65 -32.98
N TYR A 8 -18.46 10.48 -31.96
CA TYR A 8 -17.47 10.71 -30.90
C TYR A 8 -17.35 9.53 -29.94
N LEU A 9 -18.42 8.75 -29.76
CA LEU A 9 -18.39 7.49 -29.03
C LEU A 9 -17.55 6.45 -29.79
N ARG A 10 -17.80 6.29 -31.10
CA ARG A 10 -17.02 5.41 -31.98
C ARG A 10 -15.55 5.84 -32.11
N ASP A 11 -15.26 7.12 -32.04
CA ASP A 11 -13.90 7.66 -32.13
C ASP A 11 -13.13 7.63 -30.79
N GLY A 12 -13.80 7.28 -29.68
CA GLY A 12 -13.17 7.30 -28.35
C GLY A 12 -12.83 8.71 -27.84
N LYS A 13 -13.50 9.73 -28.38
CA LYS A 13 -13.27 11.15 -28.01
C LYS A 13 -13.83 11.48 -26.63
N TRP A 14 -14.85 10.76 -26.18
CA TRP A 14 -15.45 10.95 -24.86
C TRP A 14 -14.62 10.36 -23.71
N CYS A 15 -14.65 11.07 -22.59
CA CYS A 15 -14.18 10.61 -21.30
C CYS A 15 -15.34 10.71 -20.31
N PHE A 16 -15.70 9.58 -19.69
CA PHE A 16 -16.75 9.49 -18.69
C PHE A 16 -16.12 9.53 -17.31
N LEU A 17 -16.59 10.46 -16.47
CA LEU A 17 -16.21 10.58 -15.06
C LEU A 17 -17.44 10.23 -14.23
N LEU A 18 -17.38 9.11 -13.52
CA LEU A 18 -18.42 8.65 -12.62
C LEU A 18 -17.93 8.93 -11.21
N ASP A 19 -18.44 9.99 -10.57
CA ASP A 19 -18.05 10.36 -9.21
C ASP A 19 -18.92 9.64 -8.18
N SER A 20 -18.36 9.35 -7.01
CA SER A 20 -19.08 8.77 -5.86
C SER A 20 -19.86 7.46 -6.10
N PHE A 21 -19.21 6.40 -6.61
CA PHE A 21 -19.85 5.07 -6.75
C PHE A 21 -20.46 4.55 -5.44
N ASP A 22 -19.80 4.80 -4.30
CA ASP A 22 -20.27 4.38 -2.98
C ASP A 22 -21.49 5.18 -2.46
N GLU A 23 -21.90 6.23 -3.18
CA GLU A 23 -23.07 7.05 -2.87
C GLU A 23 -24.31 6.67 -3.70
N ILE A 24 -24.21 5.67 -4.59
CA ILE A 24 -25.40 5.12 -5.26
C ILE A 24 -26.35 4.59 -4.17
N PRO A 25 -27.64 4.99 -4.13
CA PRO A 25 -28.56 4.65 -3.03
C PRO A 25 -28.59 3.16 -2.69
N ALA A 26 -28.63 2.33 -3.72
CA ALA A 26 -28.65 0.88 -3.61
C ALA A 26 -27.30 0.26 -3.21
N VAL A 27 -26.19 1.02 -3.28
CA VAL A 27 -24.83 0.62 -2.83
C VAL A 27 -24.52 1.17 -1.43
N LEU A 28 -25.19 2.25 -1.05
CA LEU A 28 -24.86 3.01 0.15
C LEU A 28 -25.12 2.24 1.45
N HIS A 29 -26.30 1.62 1.59
CA HIS A 29 -26.71 0.90 2.80
C HIS A 29 -26.25 -0.54 2.83
N GLU A 30 -25.69 -1.00 1.72
CA GLU A 30 -25.23 -2.36 1.59
C GLU A 30 -23.87 -2.54 2.26
N GLY A 31 -23.70 -3.74 2.83
CA GLY A 31 -22.41 -4.23 3.27
C GLY A 31 -21.39 -4.17 2.14
N ASN A 32 -20.10 -4.11 2.48
CA ASN A 32 -19.07 -4.16 1.46
C ASN A 32 -19.21 -5.48 0.73
N GLY A 33 -19.68 -5.42 -0.51
CA GLY A 33 -19.79 -6.60 -1.33
C GLY A 33 -21.14 -7.25 -1.56
N SER A 34 -22.22 -6.53 -1.28
CA SER A 34 -23.54 -7.06 -1.63
C SER A 34 -23.67 -7.32 -3.14
N LYS A 35 -24.55 -8.25 -3.49
CA LYS A 35 -24.99 -8.50 -4.87
C LYS A 35 -25.37 -7.22 -5.61
N VAL A 36 -25.94 -6.25 -4.89
CA VAL A 36 -26.34 -4.96 -5.45
C VAL A 36 -25.11 -4.16 -5.88
N VAL A 37 -24.08 -4.02 -5.02
CA VAL A 37 -22.82 -3.35 -5.39
C VAL A 37 -22.20 -3.99 -6.63
N ARG A 38 -22.25 -5.32 -6.73
CA ARG A 38 -21.74 -6.05 -7.88
C ARG A 38 -22.54 -5.80 -9.14
N GLN A 39 -23.86 -5.80 -9.08
CA GLN A 39 -24.72 -5.48 -10.21
C GLN A 39 -24.44 -4.09 -10.77
N TYR A 40 -24.25 -3.09 -9.90
CA TYR A 40 -23.88 -1.75 -10.35
C TYR A 40 -22.47 -1.70 -10.93
N ALA A 41 -21.51 -2.42 -10.34
CA ALA A 41 -20.16 -2.51 -10.89
C ALA A 41 -20.16 -3.20 -12.27
N GLU A 42 -20.88 -4.31 -12.43
CA GLU A 42 -21.04 -5.04 -13.70
C GLU A 42 -21.77 -4.19 -14.74
N ALA A 43 -22.75 -3.38 -14.35
CA ALA A 43 -23.41 -2.43 -15.24
C ALA A 43 -22.44 -1.36 -15.74
N ILE A 44 -21.59 -0.80 -14.87
CA ILE A 44 -20.53 0.15 -15.25
C ILE A 44 -19.50 -0.52 -16.17
N GLN A 45 -19.14 -1.78 -15.88
CA GLN A 45 -18.25 -2.56 -16.74
C GLN A 45 -18.87 -2.79 -18.12
N ALA A 46 -20.13 -3.22 -18.18
CA ALA A 46 -20.85 -3.41 -19.43
C ALA A 46 -20.94 -2.10 -20.24
N PHE A 47 -21.18 -0.97 -19.57
CA PHE A 47 -21.12 0.35 -20.18
C PHE A 47 -19.73 0.68 -20.74
N ALA A 48 -18.67 0.42 -19.97
CA ALA A 48 -17.29 0.63 -20.42
C ALA A 48 -16.92 -0.27 -21.62
N ASP A 49 -17.40 -1.52 -21.65
CA ASP A 49 -17.16 -2.47 -22.73
C ASP A 49 -17.89 -2.05 -24.02
N VAL A 50 -19.15 -1.59 -23.92
CA VAL A 50 -19.91 -1.05 -25.06
C VAL A 50 -19.26 0.22 -25.61
N THR A 51 -18.73 1.06 -24.72
CA THR A 51 -18.07 2.32 -25.11
C THR A 51 -16.59 2.14 -25.44
N GLY A 52 -16.08 0.91 -25.59
CA GLY A 52 -14.69 0.45 -25.45
C GLY A 52 -13.52 1.20 -26.11
N ARG A 53 -13.75 2.30 -26.85
CA ARG A 53 -12.72 3.28 -27.25
C ARG A 53 -12.67 4.52 -26.35
N CYS A 54 -13.73 4.80 -25.60
CA CYS A 54 -13.84 5.88 -24.64
C CYS A 54 -13.13 5.53 -23.33
N ARG A 55 -12.69 6.57 -22.62
CA ARG A 55 -12.11 6.42 -21.28
C ARG A 55 -13.21 6.52 -20.24
N VAL A 56 -13.22 5.62 -19.26
CA VAL A 56 -14.13 5.68 -18.12
C VAL A 56 -13.29 5.72 -16.84
N MET A 57 -13.60 6.65 -15.95
CA MET A 57 -12.98 6.77 -14.63
C MET A 57 -14.08 6.77 -13.59
N VAL A 58 -13.93 5.93 -12.57
CA VAL A 58 -14.86 5.82 -11.45
C VAL A 58 -14.16 6.25 -10.18
N ALA A 59 -14.73 7.22 -9.47
CA ALA A 59 -14.29 7.61 -8.15
C ALA A 59 -15.16 6.91 -7.09
N SER A 60 -14.52 6.45 -6.02
CA SER A 60 -15.14 5.72 -4.92
C SER A 60 -14.27 5.77 -3.68
N ARG A 61 -14.85 5.59 -2.50
CA ARG A 61 -14.09 5.31 -1.28
C ARG A 61 -13.42 3.94 -1.35
N GLU A 62 -12.21 3.82 -0.79
CA GLU A 62 -11.39 2.61 -0.88
C GLU A 62 -12.09 1.33 -0.39
N TYR A 63 -12.94 1.44 0.62
CA TYR A 63 -13.65 0.30 1.20
C TYR A 63 -14.94 -0.08 0.45
N LYS A 64 -15.50 0.82 -0.37
CA LYS A 64 -16.69 0.59 -1.21
C LYS A 64 -16.38 0.69 -2.72
N ALA A 65 -15.11 0.55 -3.10
CA ALA A 65 -14.71 0.63 -4.49
C ALA A 65 -15.35 -0.51 -5.32
N PRO A 66 -15.71 -0.27 -6.59
CA PRO A 66 -16.31 -1.31 -7.42
C PRO A 66 -15.37 -2.53 -7.56
N PRO A 67 -15.86 -3.77 -7.40
CA PRO A 67 -15.07 -5.01 -7.47
C PRO A 67 -14.63 -5.36 -8.91
N LEU A 68 -14.14 -4.41 -9.70
CA LEU A 68 -13.78 -4.63 -11.11
C LEU A 68 -12.31 -5.03 -11.25
N GLU A 69 -12.07 -6.27 -11.70
CA GLU A 69 -10.74 -6.89 -11.89
C GLU A 69 -9.89 -6.21 -12.98
N LYS A 70 -10.52 -5.77 -14.07
CA LYS A 70 -9.81 -5.28 -15.27
C LYS A 70 -9.37 -3.82 -15.17
N TRP A 71 -9.73 -3.12 -14.10
CA TRP A 71 -9.55 -1.68 -13.99
C TRP A 71 -8.26 -1.30 -13.27
N THR A 72 -7.56 -0.30 -13.82
CA THR A 72 -6.41 0.28 -13.13
C THR A 72 -6.89 1.15 -11.98
N ARG A 73 -6.46 0.84 -10.76
CA ARG A 73 -6.82 1.60 -9.55
C ARG A 73 -5.81 2.71 -9.28
N PHE A 74 -6.31 3.92 -9.06
CA PHE A 74 -5.52 5.08 -8.65
C PHE A 74 -5.96 5.50 -7.26
N HIS A 75 -5.02 5.56 -6.31
CA HIS A 75 -5.29 6.01 -4.96
C HIS A 75 -4.90 7.48 -4.81
N VAL A 76 -5.83 8.29 -4.29
CA VAL A 76 -5.53 9.66 -3.88
C VAL A 76 -4.73 9.60 -2.60
N LEU A 77 -3.49 10.07 -2.65
CA LEU A 77 -2.60 10.07 -1.50
C LEU A 77 -2.91 11.25 -0.57
N PRO A 78 -2.70 11.08 0.76
CA PRO A 78 -2.73 12.20 1.69
C PRO A 78 -1.76 13.31 1.29
N LEU A 79 -2.06 14.56 1.67
CA LEU A 79 -1.17 15.68 1.42
C LEU A 79 0.22 15.42 2.03
N SER A 80 1.25 15.72 1.24
CA SER A 80 2.62 15.78 1.75
C SER A 80 2.79 17.05 2.60
N THR A 81 3.75 17.03 3.51
CA THR A 81 4.10 18.18 4.38
C THR A 81 4.35 19.46 3.56
N GLU A 82 4.94 19.33 2.36
CA GLU A 82 5.16 20.47 1.45
C GLU A 82 3.86 21.01 0.86
N ARG A 83 2.93 20.13 0.49
CA ARG A 83 1.62 20.54 -0.05
C ARG A 83 0.72 21.11 1.04
N GLN A 84 0.74 20.54 2.25
CA GLN A 84 0.05 21.12 3.42
C GLN A 84 0.55 22.53 3.70
N GLU A 85 1.87 22.71 3.77
CA GLU A 85 2.48 24.01 4.02
C GLU A 85 2.11 25.03 2.92
N ARG A 86 2.08 24.59 1.65
CA ARG A 86 1.63 25.44 0.54
C ARG A 86 0.18 25.86 0.69
N MET A 87 -0.71 24.93 1.07
CA MET A 87 -2.13 25.21 1.28
C MET A 87 -2.32 26.17 2.45
N ILE A 88 -1.66 25.94 3.60
CA ILE A 88 -1.69 26.84 4.77
C ILE A 88 -1.22 28.25 4.39
N ALA A 89 -0.14 28.35 3.61
CA ALA A 89 0.40 29.64 3.17
C ALA A 89 -0.55 30.39 2.21
N GLN A 90 -1.31 29.65 1.40
CA GLN A 90 -2.29 30.23 0.46
C GLN A 90 -3.61 30.60 1.15
N SER A 91 -4.06 29.81 2.12
CA SER A 91 -5.35 29.99 2.81
C SER A 91 -5.30 31.02 3.92
N LEU A 92 -4.17 31.19 4.61
CA LEU A 92 -4.04 32.13 5.74
C LEU A 92 -3.12 33.29 5.38
N ALA A 93 -3.58 34.53 5.60
CA ALA A 93 -2.77 35.73 5.37
C ALA A 93 -1.77 36.00 6.52
N ASN A 94 -2.20 35.85 7.78
CA ASN A 94 -1.40 36.20 8.96
C ASN A 94 -0.35 35.11 9.32
N ARG A 95 0.87 35.53 9.65
CA ARG A 95 1.96 34.65 10.10
C ARG A 95 1.68 33.98 11.44
N GLU A 96 0.95 34.64 12.34
CA GLU A 96 0.58 34.06 13.65
C GLU A 96 -0.41 32.91 13.50
N SER A 97 -1.48 33.11 12.73
CA SER A 97 -2.46 32.05 12.41
C SER A 97 -1.81 30.85 11.72
N ARG A 98 -0.88 31.09 10.78
CA ARG A 98 -0.07 30.02 10.17
C ARG A 98 0.76 29.26 11.20
N ARG A 99 1.32 29.96 12.20
CA ARG A 99 2.10 29.33 13.28
C ARG A 99 1.19 28.51 14.19
N ALA A 100 0.02 29.04 14.54
CA ALA A 100 -0.97 28.33 15.36
C ALA A 100 -1.44 27.02 14.70
N VAL A 101 -1.80 27.05 13.41
CA VAL A 101 -2.13 25.82 12.64
C VAL A 101 -0.99 24.82 12.67
N ARG A 102 0.25 25.27 12.44
CA ARG A 102 1.41 24.37 12.43
C ARG A 102 1.63 23.72 13.79
N SER A 103 1.55 24.49 14.87
CA SER A 103 1.67 23.96 16.23
C SER A 103 0.55 22.96 16.53
N TYR A 104 -0.69 23.29 16.17
CA TYR A 104 -1.84 22.42 16.35
C TYR A 104 -1.69 21.07 15.63
N ILE A 105 -1.31 21.10 14.35
CA ILE A 105 -1.04 19.88 13.55
C ILE A 105 0.11 19.06 14.15
N ALA A 106 1.15 19.72 14.66
CA ALA A 106 2.31 19.05 15.25
C ALA A 106 1.99 18.36 16.59
N GLU A 107 1.16 18.99 17.43
CA GLU A 107 0.76 18.46 18.74
C GLU A 107 -0.23 17.31 18.64
N ARG A 108 -1.18 17.38 17.70
CA ARG A 108 -2.30 16.43 17.59
C ARG A 108 -2.03 15.18 16.75
N GLY A 109 -0.89 15.12 16.08
CA GLY A 109 -0.62 14.10 15.08
C GLY A 109 -1.32 14.44 13.76
N GLY A 110 -0.54 14.93 12.80
CA GLY A 110 -1.08 15.64 11.63
C GLY A 110 -1.86 14.83 10.60
N ASP A 111 -2.22 13.57 10.83
CA ASP A 111 -2.77 12.69 9.79
C ASP A 111 -4.18 13.10 9.31
N ALA A 112 -5.06 13.57 10.19
CA ALA A 112 -6.38 14.09 9.80
C ALA A 112 -6.26 15.29 8.86
N PHE A 113 -5.33 16.21 9.16
CA PHE A 113 -5.07 17.43 8.37
C PHE A 113 -4.26 17.19 7.10
N ARG A 114 -3.92 15.93 6.79
CA ARG A 114 -3.43 15.55 5.46
C ARG A 114 -4.57 15.32 4.48
N ASN A 115 -5.80 15.26 4.97
CA ASN A 115 -6.97 15.42 4.13
C ASN A 115 -7.14 16.92 3.78
N PRO A 116 -7.18 17.30 2.49
CA PRO A 116 -7.36 18.68 2.06
C PRO A 116 -8.61 19.34 2.65
N MET A 117 -9.72 18.59 2.79
CA MET A 117 -10.98 19.10 3.32
C MET A 117 -10.81 19.57 4.77
N PHE A 118 -10.27 18.72 5.64
CA PHE A 118 -10.06 19.07 7.05
C PHE A 118 -9.05 20.21 7.23
N LEU A 119 -8.00 20.27 6.38
CA LEU A 119 -7.06 21.39 6.41
C LEU A 119 -7.71 22.70 5.97
N ALA A 120 -8.56 22.66 4.92
CA ALA A 120 -9.33 23.83 4.48
C ALA A 120 -10.26 24.33 5.58
N LEU A 121 -10.99 23.41 6.22
CA LEU A 121 -11.89 23.72 7.33
C LEU A 121 -11.13 24.34 8.51
N LEU A 122 -9.99 23.77 8.91
CA LEU A 122 -9.17 24.33 9.99
C LEU A 122 -8.69 25.75 9.68
N CYS A 123 -8.27 26.01 8.44
CA CYS A 123 -7.88 27.36 8.01
C CYS A 123 -9.06 28.33 8.00
N ALA A 124 -10.25 27.89 7.58
CA ALA A 124 -11.46 28.71 7.62
C ALA A 124 -11.89 29.01 9.06
N ASP A 125 -11.91 28.00 9.93
CA ASP A 125 -12.29 28.10 11.34
C ASP A 125 -11.42 29.10 12.10
N ILE A 126 -10.10 29.03 11.96
CA ILE A 126 -9.19 30.00 12.60
C ILE A 126 -9.37 31.42 12.06
N THR A 127 -9.81 31.56 10.81
CA THR A 127 -10.10 32.87 10.23
C THR A 127 -11.38 33.47 10.82
N ALA A 128 -12.37 32.63 11.13
CA ALA A 128 -13.65 33.04 11.73
C ALA A 128 -13.55 33.24 13.25
N GLU A 129 -13.09 32.23 13.98
CA GLU A 129 -13.12 32.17 15.46
C GLU A 129 -11.87 32.72 16.13
N GLY A 130 -10.73 32.74 15.42
CA GLY A 130 -9.42 33.07 16.00
C GLY A 130 -8.90 32.06 17.04
N GLN A 131 -9.65 31.00 17.33
CA GLN A 131 -9.32 29.94 18.29
C GLN A 131 -9.12 28.60 17.59
N LEU A 132 -8.38 27.69 18.24
CA LEU A 132 -8.16 26.34 17.73
C LEU A 132 -9.27 25.39 18.18
N PRO A 133 -9.69 24.43 17.32
CA PRO A 133 -10.68 23.43 17.69
C PRO A 133 -10.12 22.42 18.70
N ARG A 134 -11.02 21.78 19.45
CA ARG A 134 -10.68 20.74 20.44
C ARG A 134 -10.46 19.37 19.83
N ASN A 135 -11.06 19.04 18.70
CA ASN A 135 -10.85 17.82 17.92
C ASN A 135 -11.50 17.98 16.53
N ASP A 136 -11.37 16.97 15.66
CA ASP A 136 -11.91 17.03 14.28
C ASP A 136 -13.44 17.14 14.24
N LEU A 137 -14.13 16.56 15.22
CA LEU A 137 -15.58 16.66 15.34
C LEU A 137 -16.02 18.06 15.76
N ASP A 138 -15.32 18.66 16.71
CA ASP A 138 -15.53 20.06 17.15
C ASP A 138 -15.33 21.01 15.97
N LEU A 139 -14.31 20.78 15.13
CA LEU A 139 -14.11 21.54 13.89
C LEU A 139 -15.32 21.43 12.93
N LEU A 140 -15.87 20.23 12.75
CA LEU A 140 -17.05 20.02 11.91
C LEU A 140 -18.30 20.69 12.50
N ASN A 141 -18.49 20.58 13.82
CA ASN A 141 -19.65 21.15 14.51
C ASN A 141 -19.62 22.68 14.49
N ARG A 142 -18.48 23.30 14.81
CA ARG A 142 -18.30 24.76 14.70
C ARG A 142 -18.54 25.24 13.28
N HIS A 143 -18.05 24.50 12.29
CA HIS A 143 -18.31 24.86 10.90
C HIS A 143 -19.80 24.79 10.54
N LEU A 144 -20.53 23.76 11.00
CA LEU A 144 -21.97 23.66 10.81
C LEU A 144 -22.72 24.79 11.52
N GLU A 145 -22.35 25.12 12.76
CA GLU A 145 -22.92 26.24 13.53
C GLU A 145 -22.69 27.58 12.84
N ASN A 146 -21.50 27.78 12.26
CA ASN A 146 -21.19 29.01 11.51
C ASN A 146 -22.00 29.10 10.21
N LEU A 147 -22.16 27.98 9.48
CA LEU A 147 -23.01 27.95 8.28
C LEU A 147 -24.47 28.28 8.59
N THR A 148 -25.02 27.76 9.70
CA THR A 148 -26.41 28.04 10.08
C THR A 148 -26.58 29.43 10.68
N SER A 149 -25.59 29.93 11.41
CA SER A 149 -25.60 31.29 11.96
C SER A 149 -25.57 32.34 10.85
N ASP A 150 -24.56 32.28 9.97
CA ASP A 150 -24.39 33.23 8.85
C ASP A 150 -25.59 33.21 7.90
N GLY A 151 -26.19 32.04 7.69
CA GLY A 151 -27.32 31.90 6.78
C GLY A 151 -28.66 32.34 7.36
N SER A 152 -28.80 32.37 8.69
CA SER A 152 -30.04 32.81 9.36
C SER A 152 -30.25 34.33 9.29
N GLU A 153 -29.20 35.11 9.04
CA GLU A 153 -29.27 36.57 8.88
C GLU A 153 -29.64 37.00 7.45
N LEU A 154 -29.78 36.07 6.51
CA LEU A 154 -29.99 36.39 5.10
C LEU A 154 -31.47 36.71 4.77
N PRO A 155 -31.73 37.74 3.94
CA PRO A 155 -33.10 38.13 3.58
C PRO A 155 -33.85 36.99 2.87
N GLY A 156 -35.03 36.61 3.40
CA GLY A 156 -35.90 35.59 2.82
C GLY A 156 -35.85 34.22 3.51
N VAL A 157 -35.02 34.06 4.55
CA VAL A 157 -34.95 32.85 5.39
C VAL A 157 -35.54 33.14 6.77
N ASP A 158 -36.78 32.72 7.01
CA ASP A 158 -37.46 32.86 8.32
C ASP A 158 -37.25 31.61 9.18
N VAL A 159 -35.97 31.31 9.47
CA VAL A 159 -35.52 30.13 10.21
C VAL A 159 -34.37 30.54 11.13
N SER A 160 -34.51 30.25 12.42
CA SER A 160 -33.42 30.48 13.38
C SER A 160 -32.28 29.45 13.19
N SER A 161 -31.04 29.84 13.51
CA SER A 161 -29.89 28.93 13.45
C SER A 161 -30.11 27.65 14.27
N GLY A 162 -30.78 27.74 15.43
CA GLY A 162 -31.15 26.60 16.26
C GLY A 162 -32.11 25.64 15.56
N GLU A 163 -33.19 26.16 14.95
CA GLU A 163 -34.15 25.34 14.19
C GLU A 163 -33.51 24.66 12.98
N ALA A 164 -32.62 25.37 12.27
CA ALA A 164 -31.89 24.80 11.13
C ALA A 164 -31.02 23.63 11.59
N LEU A 165 -30.24 23.81 12.66
CA LEU A 165 -29.36 22.77 13.19
C LEU A 165 -30.16 21.56 13.71
N ASP A 166 -31.30 21.80 14.38
CA ASP A 166 -32.18 20.73 14.83
C ASP A 166 -32.80 19.98 13.66
N MET A 167 -33.25 20.66 12.61
CA MET A 167 -33.70 20.00 11.38
C MET A 167 -32.59 19.14 10.77
N ALA A 168 -31.36 19.66 10.68
CA ALA A 168 -30.22 18.90 10.15
C ALA A 168 -29.95 17.63 10.97
N ARG A 169 -30.05 17.70 12.31
CA ARG A 169 -29.92 16.52 13.19
C ARG A 169 -31.00 15.47 12.93
N HIS A 170 -32.25 15.89 12.75
CA HIS A 170 -33.37 14.98 12.47
C HIS A 170 -33.22 14.32 11.10
N VAL A 171 -32.87 15.08 10.06
CA VAL A 171 -32.58 14.53 8.74
C VAL A 171 -31.44 13.51 8.83
N ALA A 172 -30.33 13.84 9.50
CA ALA A 172 -29.21 12.92 9.67
C ALA A 172 -29.61 11.61 10.39
N ARG A 173 -30.45 11.71 11.43
CA ARG A 173 -31.00 10.56 12.16
C ARG A 173 -31.86 9.68 11.26
N VAL A 174 -32.80 10.29 10.53
CA VAL A 174 -33.73 9.59 9.62
C VAL A 174 -32.94 8.81 8.57
N LEU A 175 -31.91 9.42 7.98
CA LEU A 175 -31.04 8.75 7.00
C LEU A 175 -30.18 7.63 7.59
N ALA A 176 -29.83 7.69 8.87
CA ALA A 176 -29.03 6.67 9.53
C ALA A 176 -29.85 5.44 9.96
N VAL A 177 -31.07 5.66 10.44
CA VAL A 177 -31.92 4.61 11.02
C VAL A 177 -32.70 3.84 9.95
N ASN A 178 -33.23 4.55 8.95
CA ASN A 178 -34.12 3.94 7.95
C ASN A 178 -33.34 3.19 6.87
N ARG A 179 -33.70 1.93 6.65
CA ARG A 179 -33.07 1.05 5.64
C ARG A 179 -33.46 1.39 4.20
N GLU A 180 -34.62 1.99 4.02
CA GLU A 180 -35.23 2.22 2.71
C GLU A 180 -34.83 3.56 2.09
N LEU A 181 -34.24 4.46 2.87
CA LEU A 181 -33.87 5.82 2.44
C LEU A 181 -32.40 5.92 2.07
N GLY A 182 -32.10 6.18 0.80
CA GLY A 182 -30.75 6.51 0.31
C GLY A 182 -30.16 7.81 0.89
N LEU A 183 -28.94 8.23 0.46
CA LEU A 183 -28.34 9.52 0.86
C LEU A 183 -29.11 10.76 0.39
N ALA A 184 -29.95 10.59 -0.63
CA ALA A 184 -30.66 11.67 -1.28
C ALA A 184 -32.16 11.36 -1.34
N PRO A 185 -32.89 11.27 -0.22
CA PRO A 185 -34.32 11.04 -0.24
C PRO A 185 -35.08 12.21 -0.85
N SER A 186 -36.27 11.91 -1.39
CA SER A 186 -37.22 12.92 -1.83
C SER A 186 -37.84 13.68 -0.65
N VAL A 187 -38.40 14.88 -0.91
CA VAL A 187 -39.17 15.62 0.11
C VAL A 187 -40.28 14.76 0.71
N GLN A 188 -41.02 14.00 -0.11
CA GLN A 188 -42.12 13.17 0.37
C GLN A 188 -41.65 12.08 1.35
N GLN A 189 -40.53 11.45 1.05
CA GLN A 189 -39.91 10.46 1.94
C GLN A 189 -39.44 11.10 3.24
N LEU A 190 -38.75 12.25 3.18
CA LEU A 190 -38.32 12.97 4.37
C LEU A 190 -39.50 13.44 5.21
N SER A 191 -40.50 14.08 4.59
CA SER A 191 -41.70 14.54 5.28
C SER A 191 -42.42 13.38 5.96
N HIS A 192 -42.55 12.22 5.30
CA HIS A 192 -43.18 11.03 5.91
C HIS A 192 -42.53 10.65 7.26
N HIS A 193 -41.20 10.66 7.34
CA HIS A 193 -40.47 10.30 8.55
C HIS A 193 -40.27 11.46 9.55
N LEU A 194 -40.39 12.72 9.10
CA LEU A 194 -40.22 13.91 9.93
C LEU A 194 -41.54 14.42 10.53
N ARG A 195 -42.70 13.97 10.02
CA ARG A 195 -44.04 14.33 10.50
C ARG A 195 -44.26 14.10 12.00
N GLU A 196 -43.57 13.14 12.61
CA GLU A 196 -43.64 12.88 14.06
C GLU A 196 -42.98 13.99 14.89
N THR A 197 -42.01 14.72 14.31
CA THR A 197 -41.27 15.79 14.99
C THR A 197 -41.74 17.18 14.55
N PHE A 198 -42.08 17.33 13.27
CA PHE A 198 -42.50 18.59 12.66
C PHE A 198 -43.91 18.41 12.09
N ILE A 199 -44.87 19.21 12.58
CA ILE A 199 -46.30 19.01 12.33
C ILE A 199 -46.69 19.42 10.89
N ASP A 200 -45.99 20.37 10.29
CA ASP A 200 -46.35 20.99 9.01
C ASP A 200 -45.35 20.67 7.89
N GLU A 201 -45.84 20.10 6.79
CA GLU A 201 -45.02 19.77 5.62
C GLU A 201 -44.44 21.01 4.94
N ASP A 202 -45.17 22.13 4.95
CA ASP A 202 -44.67 23.39 4.39
C ASP A 202 -43.51 23.93 5.23
N ARG A 203 -43.57 23.77 6.56
CA ARG A 203 -42.47 24.12 7.46
C ARG A 203 -41.27 23.19 7.27
N ILE A 204 -41.47 21.87 7.11
CA ILE A 204 -40.39 20.93 6.80
C ILE A 204 -39.68 21.37 5.51
N ARG A 205 -40.45 21.70 4.47
CA ARG A 205 -39.92 22.17 3.20
C ARG A 205 -39.14 23.47 3.35
N GLN A 206 -39.68 24.46 4.06
CA GLN A 206 -39.01 25.73 4.32
C GLN A 206 -37.66 25.52 5.02
N LEU A 207 -37.60 24.61 6.00
CA LEU A 207 -36.38 24.27 6.72
C LEU A 207 -35.37 23.52 5.82
N LEU A 208 -35.83 22.61 4.97
CA LEU A 208 -34.96 21.92 3.98
C LEU A 208 -34.38 22.90 2.96
N ASP A 209 -35.19 23.81 2.42
CA ASP A 209 -34.76 24.85 1.48
C ASP A 209 -33.77 25.83 2.15
N ALA A 210 -34.02 26.19 3.42
CA ALA A 210 -33.08 26.99 4.22
C ALA A 210 -31.74 26.27 4.41
N LEU A 211 -31.74 24.98 4.71
CA LEU A 211 -30.51 24.19 4.83
C LEU A 211 -29.73 24.05 3.52
N VAL A 212 -30.42 24.02 2.37
CA VAL A 212 -29.76 24.07 1.05
C VAL A 212 -29.10 25.43 0.83
N PHE A 213 -29.79 26.50 1.18
CA PHE A 213 -29.28 27.85 1.06
C PHE A 213 -28.07 28.11 1.98
N MET A 214 -28.12 27.60 3.22
CA MET A 214 -27.02 27.58 4.19
C MET A 214 -25.86 26.66 3.79
N LYS A 215 -25.98 25.88 2.70
CA LYS A 215 -24.98 24.90 2.22
C LYS A 215 -24.69 23.77 3.23
N VAL A 216 -25.68 23.42 4.04
CA VAL A 216 -25.67 22.19 4.85
C VAL A 216 -26.17 21.01 4.00
N LEU A 217 -27.25 21.24 3.24
CA LEU A 217 -27.80 20.32 2.26
C LEU A 217 -27.52 20.78 0.82
N ARG A 218 -27.71 19.89 -0.15
CA ARG A 218 -27.71 20.13 -1.59
C ARG A 218 -28.91 19.45 -2.24
N THR A 219 -29.30 19.94 -3.42
CA THR A 219 -30.31 19.30 -4.27
C THR A 219 -29.66 18.68 -5.50
N ASP A 220 -29.91 17.39 -5.74
CA ASP A 220 -29.20 16.63 -6.80
C ASP A 220 -29.82 16.81 -8.19
N THR A 221 -30.97 17.48 -8.32
CA THR A 221 -31.68 17.65 -9.60
C THR A 221 -31.97 19.11 -9.94
N TRP A 222 -31.23 19.63 -10.93
CA TRP A 222 -31.41 20.99 -11.47
C TRP A 222 -32.73 21.19 -12.24
N LEU A 223 -33.47 20.10 -12.53
CA LEU A 223 -34.64 20.08 -13.43
C LEU A 223 -35.89 19.45 -12.81
N SER A 224 -35.85 19.06 -11.53
CA SER A 224 -36.99 18.42 -10.88
C SER A 224 -38.08 19.43 -10.52
N SER A 225 -39.33 19.02 -10.70
CA SER A 225 -40.47 19.71 -10.10
C SER A 225 -40.28 19.83 -8.58
N LYS A 226 -40.90 20.83 -7.96
CA LYS A 226 -40.84 21.06 -6.51
C LYS A 226 -41.14 19.83 -5.65
N GLU A 227 -41.86 18.82 -6.16
CA GLU A 227 -42.24 17.62 -5.42
C GLU A 227 -41.24 16.46 -5.59
N THR A 228 -40.41 16.48 -6.63
CA THR A 228 -39.41 15.44 -6.92
C THR A 228 -37.98 15.86 -6.56
N SER A 229 -37.83 16.91 -5.76
CA SER A 229 -36.53 17.38 -5.27
C SER A 229 -35.95 16.37 -4.27
N HIS A 230 -34.70 15.96 -4.52
CA HIS A 230 -33.95 15.04 -3.66
C HIS A 230 -32.91 15.84 -2.88
N PHE A 231 -32.81 15.60 -1.57
CA PHE A 231 -31.95 16.35 -0.66
C PHE A 231 -30.85 15.48 -0.09
N ALA A 232 -29.60 15.90 -0.22
CA ALA A 232 -28.45 15.20 0.34
C ALA A 232 -27.59 16.17 1.17
N PHE A 233 -26.83 15.66 2.12
CA PHE A 233 -25.82 16.48 2.79
C PHE A 233 -24.74 16.90 1.79
N VAL A 234 -24.27 18.16 1.89
CA VAL A 234 -23.15 18.66 1.05
C VAL A 234 -21.91 17.78 1.23
N HIS A 235 -21.67 17.34 2.46
CA HIS A 235 -20.66 16.35 2.79
C HIS A 235 -21.19 15.30 3.76
N ARG A 236 -20.93 14.03 3.46
CA ARG A 236 -21.26 12.89 4.33
C ARG A 236 -20.62 12.98 5.73
N ARG A 237 -19.50 13.70 5.89
CA ARG A 237 -18.90 13.95 7.22
C ARG A 237 -19.80 14.79 8.13
N TYR A 238 -20.66 15.64 7.59
CA TYR A 238 -21.65 16.40 8.39
C TYR A 238 -22.73 15.47 8.94
N GLN A 239 -23.27 14.58 8.10
CA GLN A 239 -24.21 13.55 8.53
C GLN A 239 -23.61 12.68 9.65
N GLU A 240 -22.39 12.17 9.44
CA GLU A 240 -21.70 11.34 10.43
C GLU A 240 -21.50 12.09 11.76
N ALA A 241 -21.07 13.36 11.72
CA ALA A 241 -20.89 14.19 12.90
C ALA A 241 -22.19 14.38 13.70
N LEU A 242 -23.29 14.71 13.00
CA LEU A 242 -24.60 14.94 13.62
C LEU A 242 -25.19 13.65 14.23
N VAL A 243 -25.00 12.50 13.58
CA VAL A 243 -25.46 11.20 14.12
C VAL A 243 -24.63 10.81 15.34
N VAL A 244 -23.30 10.91 15.24
CA VAL A 244 -22.38 10.58 16.34
C VAL A 244 -22.64 11.46 17.56
N GLN A 245 -22.93 12.75 17.37
CA GLN A 245 -23.32 13.64 18.47
C GLN A 245 -24.57 13.14 19.19
N GLN A 246 -25.60 12.72 18.45
CA GLN A 246 -26.84 12.21 19.02
C GLN A 246 -26.66 10.86 19.74
N VAL A 247 -25.77 10.00 19.25
CA VAL A 247 -25.41 8.74 19.93
C VAL A 247 -24.65 9.06 21.23
N ALA A 248 -23.70 9.99 21.17
CA ALA A 248 -22.88 10.39 22.31
C ALA A 248 -23.70 11.04 23.45
N THR A 249 -24.74 11.79 23.11
CA THR A 249 -25.67 12.40 24.09
C THR A 249 -26.83 11.48 24.51
N GLN A 250 -26.86 10.23 24.02
CA GLN A 250 -27.95 9.27 24.21
C GLN A 250 -29.32 9.73 23.65
N ALA A 251 -29.35 10.80 22.86
CA ALA A 251 -30.55 11.23 22.14
C ALA A 251 -30.97 10.22 21.06
N LEU A 252 -30.04 9.42 20.57
CA LEU A 252 -30.26 8.28 19.68
C LEU A 252 -29.63 7.03 20.32
N PRO A 253 -30.40 6.24 21.09
CA PRO A 253 -29.88 5.03 21.72
C PRO A 253 -29.66 3.95 20.65
N VAL A 254 -28.42 3.48 20.53
CA VAL A 254 -28.05 2.39 19.61
C VAL A 254 -27.39 1.28 20.43
N ALA A 255 -27.89 0.05 20.28
CA ALA A 255 -27.31 -1.10 20.96
C ALA A 255 -25.87 -1.34 20.48
N SER A 256 -24.98 -1.71 21.40
CA SER A 256 -23.56 -1.97 21.09
C SER A 256 -23.39 -3.05 20.02
N GLU A 257 -24.22 -4.08 20.04
CA GLU A 257 -24.26 -5.12 19.02
C GLU A 257 -24.52 -4.56 17.62
N THR A 258 -25.54 -3.71 17.48
CA THR A 258 -25.86 -3.06 16.22
C THR A 258 -24.72 -2.13 15.78
N MET A 259 -24.14 -1.37 16.70
CA MET A 259 -23.03 -0.46 16.39
C MET A 259 -21.76 -1.21 15.90
N LEU A 260 -21.49 -2.39 16.45
CA LEU A 260 -20.26 -3.14 16.18
C LEU A 260 -20.40 -4.15 15.03
N CYS A 261 -21.54 -4.82 14.91
CA CYS A 261 -21.71 -5.96 14.00
C CYS A 261 -22.48 -5.63 12.72
N ASP A 262 -23.27 -4.55 12.71
CA ASP A 262 -24.02 -4.14 11.51
C ASP A 262 -23.15 -3.21 10.64
N GLY A 263 -22.81 -3.67 9.43
CA GLY A 263 -21.97 -2.93 8.49
C GLY A 263 -22.49 -1.53 8.13
N ARG A 264 -23.79 -1.25 8.30
CA ARG A 264 -24.39 0.08 8.09
C ARG A 264 -23.90 1.11 9.10
N TRP A 265 -23.67 0.67 10.34
CA TRP A 265 -23.24 1.54 11.43
C TRP A 265 -21.74 1.77 11.45
N ARG A 266 -20.98 1.02 10.66
CA ARG A 266 -19.52 1.05 10.63
C ARG A 266 -18.92 2.46 10.60
N GLU A 267 -19.37 3.32 9.69
CA GLU A 267 -18.79 4.68 9.57
C GLU A 267 -19.11 5.56 10.78
N TYR A 268 -20.32 5.42 11.34
CA TYR A 268 -20.69 6.11 12.58
C TYR A 268 -19.89 5.58 13.77
N ALA A 269 -19.69 4.27 13.86
CA ALA A 269 -18.90 3.63 14.90
C ALA A 269 -17.43 4.07 14.83
N VAL A 270 -16.83 4.07 13.64
CA VAL A 270 -15.46 4.56 13.43
C VAL A 270 -15.34 6.02 13.84
N THR A 271 -16.24 6.89 13.39
CA THR A 271 -16.23 8.31 13.77
C THR A 271 -16.45 8.48 15.29
N LEU A 272 -17.33 7.69 15.92
CA LEU A 272 -17.54 7.67 17.37
C LEU A 272 -16.23 7.36 18.12
N PHE A 273 -15.54 6.27 17.76
CA PHE A 273 -14.26 5.87 18.37
C PHE A 273 -13.14 6.91 18.17
N GLN A 274 -13.09 7.53 16.99
CA GLN A 274 -12.08 8.53 16.66
C GLN A 274 -12.27 9.85 17.42
N THR A 275 -13.51 10.23 17.74
CA THR A 275 -13.84 11.61 18.16
C THR A 275 -14.30 11.76 19.60
N GLN A 276 -14.97 10.75 20.18
CA GLN A 276 -15.57 10.86 21.50
C GLN A 276 -14.60 10.54 22.65
N PRO A 277 -14.79 11.11 23.85
CA PRO A 277 -13.97 10.79 25.02
C PRO A 277 -14.13 9.32 25.48
N ALA A 278 -13.14 8.82 26.25
CA ALA A 278 -13.11 7.45 26.77
C ALA A 278 -14.43 7.03 27.42
N CYS A 279 -15.01 7.90 28.26
CA CYS A 279 -16.22 7.59 29.01
C CYS A 279 -17.43 7.23 28.14
N ILE A 280 -17.53 7.79 26.93
CA ILE A 280 -18.64 7.52 26.00
C ILE A 280 -18.40 6.22 25.22
N ILE A 281 -17.15 5.93 24.87
CA ILE A 281 -16.82 4.76 24.05
C ILE A 281 -16.60 3.48 24.87
N GLN A 282 -16.30 3.60 26.17
CA GLN A 282 -16.00 2.48 27.06
C GLN A 282 -17.05 1.35 27.02
N PRO A 283 -18.37 1.63 27.06
CA PRO A 283 -19.38 0.57 27.02
C PRO A 283 -19.31 -0.30 25.75
N TYR A 284 -19.00 0.33 24.61
CA TYR A 284 -18.84 -0.38 23.33
C TYR A 284 -17.55 -1.20 23.30
N LEU A 285 -16.47 -0.70 23.92
CA LEU A 285 -15.22 -1.45 24.04
C LEU A 285 -15.37 -2.66 24.97
N ASP A 286 -16.08 -2.51 26.08
CA ASP A 286 -16.33 -3.60 27.02
C ASP A 286 -17.19 -4.71 26.39
N ASP A 287 -18.20 -4.33 25.57
CA ASP A 287 -19.00 -5.30 24.82
C ASP A 287 -18.17 -5.98 23.72
N ALA A 288 -17.31 -5.23 23.01
CA ALA A 288 -16.39 -5.81 22.02
C ALA A 288 -15.44 -6.84 22.65
N ILE A 289 -14.86 -6.55 23.82
CA ILE A 289 -13.99 -7.46 24.57
C ILE A 289 -14.70 -8.79 24.88
N LYS A 290 -15.99 -8.74 25.25
CA LYS A 290 -16.78 -9.94 25.55
C LYS A 290 -17.16 -10.73 24.30
N ARG A 291 -17.41 -10.05 23.18
CA ARG A 291 -17.90 -10.66 21.93
C ARG A 291 -16.80 -11.25 21.06
N LEU A 292 -15.61 -10.63 21.03
CA LEU A 292 -14.51 -11.08 20.16
C LEU A 292 -14.17 -12.58 20.31
N PRO A 293 -14.09 -13.18 21.52
CA PRO A 293 -13.86 -14.61 21.67
C PRO A 293 -14.97 -15.49 21.09
N VAL A 294 -16.23 -15.06 21.26
CA VAL A 294 -17.41 -15.78 20.73
C VAL A 294 -17.41 -15.75 19.20
N LEU A 295 -17.22 -14.56 18.63
CA LEU A 295 -17.15 -14.38 17.18
C LEU A 295 -15.95 -15.11 16.55
N ALA A 296 -14.82 -15.21 17.26
CA ALA A 296 -13.67 -15.99 16.81
C ALA A 296 -13.96 -17.49 16.78
N ALA A 297 -14.73 -18.01 17.74
CA ALA A 297 -15.13 -19.42 17.79
C ALA A 297 -16.16 -19.80 16.70
N GLU A 298 -16.93 -18.83 16.21
CA GLU A 298 -17.90 -19.00 15.11
C GLU A 298 -17.24 -19.04 13.72
N VAL A 299 -15.94 -18.72 13.61
CA VAL A 299 -15.22 -18.78 12.34
C VAL A 299 -15.16 -20.22 11.84
N THR A 300 -15.75 -20.46 10.67
CA THR A 300 -15.85 -21.80 10.09
C THR A 300 -14.51 -22.31 9.58
N THR A 301 -14.23 -23.60 9.82
CA THR A 301 -13.09 -24.31 9.24
C THR A 301 -13.51 -25.00 7.96
N VAL A 302 -12.78 -24.73 6.88
CA VAL A 302 -13.00 -25.34 5.56
C VAL A 302 -11.93 -26.38 5.30
N ALA A 303 -12.36 -27.62 5.10
CA ALA A 303 -11.49 -28.74 4.74
C ALA A 303 -11.54 -29.01 3.24
N SER A 304 -10.37 -29.27 2.65
CA SER A 304 -10.21 -29.58 1.23
C SER A 304 -9.05 -30.56 1.03
N SER A 305 -8.98 -31.20 -0.14
CA SER A 305 -7.88 -32.08 -0.48
C SER A 305 -7.17 -31.63 -1.75
N PHE A 306 -5.84 -31.73 -1.78
CA PHE A 306 -5.02 -31.47 -2.96
C PHE A 306 -3.90 -32.51 -3.06
N GLY A 307 -3.72 -33.14 -4.22
CA GLY A 307 -2.68 -34.17 -4.39
C GLY A 307 -2.84 -35.40 -3.48
N GLY A 308 -4.05 -35.66 -2.99
CA GLY A 308 -4.34 -36.76 -2.06
C GLY A 308 -4.13 -36.44 -0.57
N GLU A 309 -3.62 -35.25 -0.23
CA GLU A 309 -3.48 -34.77 1.15
C GLU A 309 -4.66 -33.86 1.54
N LYS A 310 -5.06 -33.87 2.82
CA LYS A 310 -6.09 -32.99 3.37
C LYS A 310 -5.47 -31.72 3.95
N PHE A 311 -6.06 -30.57 3.61
CA PHE A 311 -5.71 -29.25 4.10
C PHE A 311 -6.94 -28.59 4.71
N GLU A 312 -6.73 -27.91 5.83
CA GLU A 312 -7.76 -27.18 6.55
C GLU A 312 -7.32 -25.72 6.65
N TYR A 313 -8.26 -24.80 6.48
CA TYR A 313 -8.06 -23.36 6.66
C TYR A 313 -9.30 -22.73 7.28
N PHE A 314 -9.15 -21.52 7.83
CA PHE A 314 -10.25 -20.78 8.45
C PHE A 314 -10.87 -19.81 7.44
N ALA A 315 -12.21 -19.72 7.37
CA ALA A 315 -12.91 -18.70 6.59
C ALA A 315 -12.94 -17.36 7.35
N LEU A 316 -11.75 -16.85 7.70
CA LEU A 316 -11.58 -15.66 8.53
C LEU A 316 -12.00 -14.39 7.81
N GLU A 317 -11.73 -14.34 6.51
CA GLU A 317 -11.94 -13.16 5.67
C GLU A 317 -13.38 -12.65 5.77
N ASP A 318 -14.36 -13.54 5.74
CA ASP A 318 -15.79 -13.18 5.64
C ASP A 318 -16.52 -13.20 6.98
N SER A 319 -15.77 -13.31 8.07
CA SER A 319 -16.35 -13.41 9.40
C SER A 319 -16.74 -12.04 9.97
N THR A 320 -17.84 -12.02 10.74
CA THR A 320 -18.20 -10.89 11.60
C THR A 320 -17.05 -10.50 12.54
N TYR A 321 -16.25 -11.48 12.97
CA TYR A 321 -15.03 -11.26 13.74
C TYR A 321 -14.02 -10.33 13.03
N ALA A 322 -13.70 -10.61 11.75
CA ALA A 322 -12.80 -9.76 10.97
C ALA A 322 -13.39 -8.36 10.72
N HIS A 323 -14.71 -8.26 10.53
CA HIS A 323 -15.40 -6.98 10.40
C HIS A 323 -15.22 -6.11 11.65
N VAL A 324 -15.57 -6.65 12.82
CA VAL A 324 -15.50 -5.96 14.12
C VAL A 324 -14.06 -5.53 14.42
N LEU A 325 -13.08 -6.41 14.22
CA LEU A 325 -11.67 -6.06 14.43
C LEU A 325 -11.20 -4.91 13.54
N LYS A 326 -11.57 -4.92 12.26
CA LYS A 326 -11.19 -3.85 11.33
C LYS A 326 -11.86 -2.53 11.69
N LEU A 327 -13.13 -2.56 12.09
CA LEU A 327 -13.87 -1.39 12.58
C LEU A 327 -13.14 -0.78 13.79
N LEU A 328 -12.79 -1.60 14.79
CA LEU A 328 -12.08 -1.15 15.97
C LEU A 328 -10.67 -0.64 15.64
N GLN A 329 -9.94 -1.29 14.73
CA GLN A 329 -8.63 -0.85 14.25
C GLN A 329 -8.70 0.55 13.64
N ASP A 330 -9.65 0.77 12.73
CA ASP A 330 -9.82 2.06 12.05
C ASP A 330 -10.30 3.15 13.02
N GLY A 331 -11.15 2.78 13.98
CA GLY A 331 -11.66 3.67 15.03
C GLY A 331 -10.59 4.10 16.04
N LEU A 332 -9.67 3.19 16.41
CA LEU A 332 -8.68 3.41 17.48
C LEU A 332 -7.26 3.66 16.99
N ARG A 333 -7.03 3.73 15.67
CA ARG A 333 -5.69 3.78 15.03
C ARG A 333 -4.67 4.73 15.69
N ASN A 334 -5.10 5.92 16.07
CA ASN A 334 -4.25 6.97 16.67
C ASN A 334 -4.59 7.26 18.14
N ARG A 335 -5.34 6.38 18.81
CA ARG A 335 -5.87 6.58 20.17
C ARG A 335 -5.30 5.58 21.16
N HIS A 336 -3.98 5.46 21.16
CA HIS A 336 -3.26 4.54 22.02
C HIS A 336 -3.48 4.81 23.52
N ASP A 337 -3.85 6.04 23.88
CA ASP A 337 -4.14 6.50 25.23
C ASP A 337 -5.44 5.91 25.80
N ILE A 338 -6.40 5.56 24.94
CA ILE A 338 -7.74 5.08 25.35
C ILE A 338 -7.94 3.59 25.09
N ARG A 339 -7.06 2.97 24.30
CA ARG A 339 -7.13 1.54 24.02
C ARG A 339 -6.93 0.73 25.32
N PRO A 340 -7.93 -0.07 25.76
CA PRO A 340 -7.78 -0.91 26.94
C PRO A 340 -6.75 -2.03 26.70
N ASP A 341 -5.92 -2.32 27.70
CA ASP A 341 -4.98 -3.45 27.62
C ASP A 341 -5.71 -4.79 27.47
N ALA A 342 -6.88 -4.93 28.10
CA ALA A 342 -7.74 -6.11 27.97
C ALA A 342 -8.17 -6.37 26.52
N LEU A 343 -8.43 -5.32 25.73
CA LEU A 343 -8.75 -5.47 24.31
C LEU A 343 -7.53 -5.99 23.53
N SER A 344 -6.35 -5.46 23.81
CA SER A 344 -5.11 -5.91 23.15
C SER A 344 -4.83 -7.38 23.44
N LEU A 345 -5.05 -7.82 24.69
CA LEU A 345 -4.87 -9.20 25.11
C LEU A 345 -5.87 -10.15 24.45
N VAL A 346 -7.16 -9.81 24.43
CA VAL A 346 -8.18 -10.62 23.75
C VAL A 346 -7.88 -10.76 22.26
N VAL A 347 -7.51 -9.66 21.59
CA VAL A 347 -7.15 -9.68 20.16
C VAL A 347 -5.96 -10.61 19.90
N GLU A 348 -4.96 -10.64 20.78
CA GLU A 348 -3.83 -11.56 20.66
C GLU A 348 -4.24 -13.01 20.83
N GLU A 349 -5.02 -13.32 21.87
CA GLU A 349 -5.49 -14.67 22.16
C GLU A 349 -6.38 -15.21 21.04
N THR A 350 -7.23 -14.38 20.46
CA THR A 350 -8.16 -14.80 19.39
C THR A 350 -7.51 -14.81 18.01
N LEU A 351 -6.47 -14.00 17.73
CA LEU A 351 -5.77 -14.01 16.43
C LEU A 351 -4.65 -15.07 16.33
N ASP A 352 -3.98 -15.41 17.43
CA ASP A 352 -2.84 -16.34 17.42
C ASP A 352 -3.17 -17.74 16.84
N PRO A 353 -4.38 -18.33 17.06
CA PRO A 353 -4.78 -19.58 16.40
C PRO A 353 -4.82 -19.47 14.87
N PHE A 354 -5.36 -18.37 14.32
CA PHE A 354 -5.43 -18.14 12.88
C PHE A 354 -4.04 -17.95 12.26
N TRP A 355 -3.10 -17.37 13.00
CA TRP A 355 -1.70 -17.24 12.55
C TRP A 355 -0.94 -18.58 12.59
N SER A 356 -1.05 -19.32 13.68
CA SER A 356 -0.21 -20.50 13.94
C SER A 356 -0.71 -21.76 13.23
N SER A 357 -2.03 -21.92 13.12
CA SER A 357 -2.68 -23.11 12.58
C SER A 357 -3.35 -22.88 11.23
N GLY A 358 -3.54 -21.61 10.82
CA GLY A 358 -4.07 -21.24 9.52
C GLY A 358 -3.10 -21.42 8.36
N ASP A 359 -3.61 -21.29 7.14
CA ASP A 359 -2.79 -21.26 5.93
C ASP A 359 -2.10 -19.89 5.75
N LEU A 360 -1.29 -19.74 4.69
CA LEU A 360 -0.60 -18.47 4.44
C LEU A 360 -1.56 -17.30 4.18
N VAL A 361 -2.79 -17.57 3.72
CA VAL A 361 -3.82 -16.54 3.51
C VAL A 361 -4.41 -16.10 4.86
N ASN A 362 -4.65 -17.04 5.79
CA ASN A 362 -5.02 -16.69 7.16
C ASN A 362 -3.91 -15.92 7.87
N GLN A 363 -2.63 -16.26 7.66
CA GLN A 363 -1.51 -15.50 8.20
C GLN A 363 -1.50 -14.06 7.65
N HIS A 364 -1.70 -13.89 6.34
CA HIS A 364 -1.85 -12.57 5.73
C HIS A 364 -3.01 -11.77 6.34
N THR A 365 -4.19 -12.37 6.42
CA THR A 365 -5.40 -11.72 6.97
C THR A 365 -5.22 -11.37 8.45
N ALA A 366 -4.68 -12.29 9.24
CA ALA A 366 -4.33 -12.04 10.64
C ALA A 366 -3.32 -10.89 10.77
N LEU A 367 -2.27 -10.84 9.92
CA LEU A 367 -1.30 -9.73 9.91
C LEU A 367 -1.99 -8.38 9.73
N ARG A 368 -2.97 -8.27 8.83
CA ARG A 368 -3.75 -7.04 8.65
C ARG A 368 -4.56 -6.67 9.88
N LEU A 369 -5.06 -7.67 10.61
CA LEU A 369 -5.90 -7.50 11.80
C LEU A 369 -5.12 -7.31 13.12
N TYR A 370 -3.77 -7.40 13.09
CA TYR A 370 -2.93 -7.25 14.30
C TYR A 370 -2.75 -5.82 14.82
N GLY A 371 -3.22 -4.78 14.12
CA GLY A 371 -3.06 -3.38 14.53
C GLY A 371 -3.59 -3.00 15.93
N LEU A 372 -4.49 -3.78 16.52
CA LEU A 372 -4.98 -3.57 17.90
C LEU A 372 -4.19 -4.32 18.97
N ALA A 373 -3.29 -5.24 18.62
CA ALA A 373 -2.50 -6.00 19.57
C ALA A 373 -1.50 -5.10 20.33
N SER A 374 -0.87 -5.66 21.36
CA SER A 374 0.18 -4.99 22.11
C SER A 374 1.35 -4.61 21.20
N ALA A 375 2.06 -3.54 21.57
CA ALA A 375 3.21 -3.08 20.80
C ALA A 375 4.28 -4.20 20.65
N ALA A 376 4.48 -5.00 21.71
CA ALA A 376 5.43 -6.12 21.69
C ALA A 376 5.04 -7.18 20.66
N GLN A 377 3.75 -7.51 20.55
CA GLN A 377 3.26 -8.49 19.58
C GLN A 377 3.38 -8.00 18.14
N ILE A 378 2.99 -6.74 17.88
CA ILE A 378 3.11 -6.12 16.55
C ILE A 378 4.58 -6.13 16.12
N GLU A 379 5.52 -5.76 17.00
CA GLU A 379 6.95 -5.82 16.70
C GLU A 379 7.45 -7.23 16.41
N ARG A 380 7.03 -8.22 17.22
CA ARG A 380 7.39 -9.63 17.06
C ARG A 380 6.94 -10.16 15.69
N LYS A 381 5.65 -10.01 15.38
CA LYS A 381 5.06 -10.50 14.12
C LYS A 381 5.61 -9.77 12.90
N THR A 382 5.79 -8.46 13.00
CA THR A 382 6.44 -7.67 11.93
C THR A 382 7.88 -8.18 11.69
N SER A 383 8.63 -8.48 12.74
CA SER A 383 10.00 -9.00 12.63
C SER A 383 10.06 -10.42 12.05
N GLU A 384 9.06 -11.26 12.29
CA GLU A 384 8.91 -12.58 11.66
C GLU A 384 8.65 -12.42 10.15
N VAL A 385 7.67 -11.59 9.78
CA VAL A 385 7.23 -11.35 8.39
C VAL A 385 8.31 -10.70 7.52
N ILE A 386 9.08 -9.80 8.09
CA ILE A 386 10.19 -9.11 7.42
C ILE A 386 11.22 -10.09 6.83
N GLN A 387 11.32 -11.30 7.39
CA GLN A 387 12.24 -12.33 6.92
C GLN A 387 11.73 -13.05 5.66
N GLU A 388 10.43 -12.96 5.36
CA GLU A 388 9.82 -13.58 4.19
C GLU A 388 10.09 -12.77 2.91
N PRO A 389 10.09 -13.41 1.73
CA PRO A 389 10.40 -12.74 0.46
C PRO A 389 9.21 -11.98 -0.18
N SER A 390 8.11 -11.76 0.55
CA SER A 390 6.85 -11.19 0.01
C SER A 390 6.81 -9.66 0.11
N GLU A 391 6.67 -8.97 -1.04
CA GLU A 391 6.45 -7.51 -1.07
C GLU A 391 5.10 -7.10 -0.46
N LEU A 392 4.09 -7.97 -0.60
CA LEU A 392 2.74 -7.77 -0.08
C LEU A 392 2.75 -7.75 1.45
N GLU A 393 3.36 -8.76 2.07
CA GLU A 393 3.46 -8.84 3.53
C GLU A 393 4.34 -7.74 4.12
N HIS A 394 5.43 -7.38 3.43
CA HIS A 394 6.25 -6.25 3.85
C HIS A 394 5.41 -4.97 3.89
N ARG A 395 4.51 -4.76 2.91
CA ARG A 395 3.63 -3.59 2.90
C ARG A 395 2.72 -3.54 4.13
N ILE A 396 2.07 -4.64 4.47
CA ILE A 396 1.17 -4.71 5.63
C ILE A 396 1.96 -4.56 6.92
N ALA A 397 3.12 -5.21 7.01
CA ALA A 397 4.04 -5.03 8.12
C ALA A 397 4.42 -3.54 8.29
N PHE A 398 4.70 -2.82 7.20
CA PHE A 398 4.94 -1.37 7.24
C PHE A 398 3.72 -0.56 7.67
N GLU A 399 2.51 -0.92 7.23
CA GLU A 399 1.27 -0.29 7.67
C GLU A 399 1.03 -0.51 9.16
N ASN A 400 1.33 -1.70 9.67
CA ASN A 400 1.23 -2.03 11.09
C ASN A 400 2.19 -1.21 11.96
N LEU A 401 3.33 -0.76 11.43
CA LEU A 401 4.22 0.16 12.15
C LEU A 401 3.57 1.51 12.46
N SER A 402 2.51 1.90 11.73
CA SER A 402 1.78 3.14 12.05
C SER A 402 1.00 3.04 13.37
N TYR A 403 0.69 1.83 13.84
CA TYR A 403 0.04 1.60 15.13
C TYR A 403 1.03 1.55 16.31
N LEU A 404 2.34 1.66 16.04
CA LEU A 404 3.38 1.72 17.06
C LEU A 404 3.71 3.17 17.37
N GLY A 405 3.30 3.66 18.54
CA GLY A 405 3.67 5.01 19.01
C GLY A 405 5.19 5.20 19.14
N ASN A 406 5.91 4.14 19.53
CA ASN A 406 7.37 4.09 19.57
C ASN A 406 7.85 2.75 19.00
N LEU A 407 8.96 2.80 18.24
CA LEU A 407 9.61 1.62 17.68
C LEU A 407 10.86 1.28 18.48
N SER A 408 11.09 -0.01 18.72
CA SER A 408 12.39 -0.48 19.18
C SER A 408 13.53 -0.04 18.25
N SER A 409 14.70 0.19 18.83
CA SER A 409 15.87 0.70 18.10
C SER A 409 16.26 -0.16 16.91
N ASP A 410 16.04 -1.47 17.04
CA ASP A 410 16.44 -2.48 16.06
C ASP A 410 15.48 -2.50 14.87
N LEU A 411 14.17 -2.46 15.13
CA LEU A 411 13.15 -2.37 14.09
C LEU A 411 13.23 -1.04 13.35
N ALA A 412 13.43 0.07 14.07
CA ALA A 412 13.64 1.38 13.46
C ALA A 412 14.89 1.41 12.57
N ALA A 413 16.00 0.78 13.00
CA ALA A 413 17.21 0.67 12.17
C ALA A 413 16.98 -0.17 10.91
N TRP A 414 16.23 -1.27 11.02
CA TRP A 414 15.85 -2.11 9.89
C TRP A 414 14.97 -1.34 8.89
N VAL A 415 13.91 -0.68 9.35
CA VAL A 415 12.99 0.11 8.51
C VAL A 415 13.75 1.17 7.73
N ARG A 416 14.62 1.92 8.40
CA ARG A 416 15.45 2.96 7.79
C ARG A 416 16.37 2.40 6.70
N LEU A 417 16.96 1.22 6.95
CA LEU A 417 17.83 0.57 5.97
C LEU A 417 17.05 -0.01 4.79
N SER A 418 15.89 -0.61 5.06
CA SER A 418 14.98 -1.18 4.06
C SER A 418 14.47 -0.10 3.11
N LEU A 419 13.93 1.00 3.66
CA LEU A 419 13.53 2.19 2.90
C LEU A 419 14.66 2.73 2.03
N ALA A 420 15.84 2.95 2.62
CA ALA A 420 16.97 3.47 1.88
C ALA A 420 17.35 2.57 0.69
N ASN A 421 17.30 1.25 0.85
CA ASN A 421 17.62 0.32 -0.24
C ASN A 421 16.51 0.30 -1.30
N GLN A 422 15.23 0.23 -0.90
CA GLN A 422 14.10 0.23 -1.85
C GLN A 422 14.07 1.49 -2.72
N ILE A 423 14.37 2.67 -2.15
CA ILE A 423 14.42 3.93 -2.91
C ILE A 423 15.54 3.92 -3.97
N LEU A 424 16.69 3.33 -3.62
CA LEU A 424 17.83 3.22 -4.53
C LEU A 424 17.59 2.15 -5.60
N ASP A 425 16.88 1.08 -5.26
CA ASP A 425 16.57 -0.06 -6.13
C ASP A 425 15.38 0.21 -7.07
N ALA A 426 14.49 1.16 -6.73
CA ALA A 426 13.34 1.56 -7.52
C ALA A 426 13.73 1.93 -8.96
N ARG A 427 13.12 1.27 -9.95
CA ARG A 427 13.41 1.49 -11.39
C ARG A 427 12.39 2.41 -12.03
N LYS A 428 11.10 2.27 -11.68
CA LYS A 428 10.01 3.07 -12.24
C LYS A 428 9.70 4.29 -11.35
N LEU A 429 9.06 5.31 -11.94
CA LEU A 429 8.53 6.45 -11.18
C LEU A 429 7.35 6.04 -10.29
N ALA A 430 6.55 5.07 -10.74
CA ALA A 430 5.45 4.51 -9.95
C ALA A 430 5.94 3.90 -8.63
N ASP A 431 7.04 3.13 -8.66
CA ASP A 431 7.66 2.53 -7.46
C ASP A 431 8.10 3.61 -6.46
N LEU A 432 8.59 4.74 -6.97
CA LEU A 432 8.98 5.89 -6.13
C LEU A 432 7.78 6.55 -5.48
N TRP A 433 6.70 6.81 -6.22
CA TRP A 433 5.47 7.34 -5.64
C TRP A 433 4.86 6.40 -4.61
N ARG A 434 4.95 5.08 -4.84
CA ARG A 434 4.54 4.06 -3.88
C ARG A 434 5.35 4.16 -2.58
N ILE A 435 6.67 4.27 -2.66
CA ILE A 435 7.53 4.42 -1.48
C ILE A 435 7.30 5.76 -0.78
N GLU A 436 7.08 6.84 -1.54
CA GLU A 436 6.75 8.15 -0.98
C GLU A 436 5.47 8.11 -0.16
N ALA A 437 4.45 7.37 -0.62
CA ALA A 437 3.21 7.14 0.13
C ALA A 437 3.46 6.41 1.47
N VAL A 438 4.34 5.40 1.48
CA VAL A 438 4.71 4.68 2.71
C VAL A 438 5.48 5.60 3.66
N VAL A 439 6.48 6.34 3.16
CA VAL A 439 7.24 7.32 3.95
C VAL A 439 6.33 8.36 4.59
N ALA A 440 5.31 8.78 3.85
CA ALA A 440 4.32 9.71 4.33
C ALA A 440 3.61 9.19 5.58
N ARG A 441 3.22 7.91 5.64
CA ARG A 441 2.42 7.32 6.73
C ARG A 441 3.22 6.94 7.98
N LEU A 442 4.55 6.98 7.91
CA LEU A 442 5.41 6.56 9.02
C LEU A 442 5.56 7.67 10.08
N PRO A 443 5.67 7.31 11.38
CA PRO A 443 5.95 8.27 12.44
C PRO A 443 7.17 9.15 12.13
N SER A 444 7.03 10.45 12.41
CA SER A 444 8.09 11.44 12.16
C SER A 444 9.39 11.14 12.93
N SER A 445 9.29 10.44 14.07
CA SER A 445 10.40 9.95 14.90
C SER A 445 11.37 9.01 14.16
N ILE A 446 10.91 8.32 13.10
CA ILE A 446 11.76 7.44 12.29
C ILE A 446 12.75 8.26 11.44
N GLY A 447 12.42 9.52 11.11
CA GLY A 447 13.21 10.34 10.18
C GLY A 447 13.11 9.87 8.72
N ALA A 448 12.04 9.15 8.35
CA ALA A 448 11.86 8.56 7.02
C ALA A 448 11.90 9.61 5.89
N GLU A 449 11.37 10.81 6.11
CA GLU A 449 11.46 11.91 5.13
C GLU A 449 12.91 12.32 4.81
N ASN A 450 13.79 12.36 5.83
CA ASN A 450 15.18 12.74 5.64
C ASN A 450 15.93 11.68 4.83
N ILE A 451 15.56 10.41 4.99
CA ILE A 451 16.07 9.28 4.21
C ILE A 451 15.56 9.38 2.77
N TRP A 452 14.26 9.66 2.57
CA TRP A 452 13.65 9.88 1.25
C TRP A 452 14.38 10.96 0.44
N LYS A 453 14.49 12.16 1.01
CA LYS A 453 15.15 13.31 0.38
C LYS A 453 16.61 13.00 0.01
N ARG A 454 17.33 12.24 0.85
CA ARG A 454 18.73 11.85 0.64
C ARG A 454 18.89 10.79 -0.44
N CYS A 455 18.13 9.70 -0.36
CA CYS A 455 18.22 8.58 -1.29
C CYS A 455 17.73 8.99 -2.70
N ARG A 456 16.72 9.85 -2.79
CA ARG A 456 16.26 10.41 -4.08
C ARG A 456 17.36 11.23 -4.79
N ARG A 457 18.18 11.98 -4.04
CA ARG A 457 19.34 12.71 -4.59
C ARG A 457 20.46 11.75 -5.02
N LEU A 458 20.71 10.69 -4.25
CA LEU A 458 21.71 9.65 -4.55
C LEU A 458 21.34 8.80 -5.78
N ARG A 459 20.05 8.68 -6.10
CA ARG A 459 19.60 7.85 -7.22
C ARG A 459 20.13 8.34 -8.57
N ARG A 460 20.24 9.65 -8.80
CA ARG A 460 20.74 10.22 -10.07
C ARG A 460 22.14 9.70 -10.45
N PRO A 461 23.18 9.84 -9.60
CA PRO A 461 24.51 9.31 -9.92
C PRO A 461 24.53 7.77 -9.98
N ILE A 462 23.72 7.07 -9.17
CA ILE A 462 23.64 5.61 -9.20
C ILE A 462 23.06 5.10 -10.53
N VAL A 463 21.98 5.71 -11.02
CA VAL A 463 21.35 5.32 -12.30
C VAL A 463 22.27 5.66 -13.47
N LEU A 464 22.91 6.83 -13.45
CA LEU A 464 23.88 7.22 -14.48
C LEU A 464 25.03 6.20 -14.54
N ALA A 465 25.56 5.82 -13.39
CA ALA A 465 26.64 4.84 -13.32
C ALA A 465 26.17 3.42 -13.65
N TYR A 466 24.94 3.06 -13.29
CA TYR A 466 24.33 1.80 -13.70
C TYR A 466 24.23 1.70 -15.23
N LEU A 467 23.83 2.78 -15.92
CA LEU A 467 23.78 2.80 -17.40
C LEU A 467 25.17 2.55 -18.02
N VAL A 468 26.23 3.10 -17.42
CA VAL A 468 27.62 2.90 -17.87
C VAL A 468 28.12 1.48 -17.55
N VAL A 469 27.74 0.92 -16.40
CA VAL A 469 28.21 -0.41 -15.94
C VAL A 469 27.36 -1.56 -16.49
N LYS A 470 26.10 -1.34 -16.88
CA LYS A 470 25.16 -2.34 -17.41
C LYS A 470 25.77 -3.29 -18.47
N PRO A 471 26.52 -2.82 -19.48
CA PRO A 471 27.17 -3.72 -20.45
C PRO A 471 28.30 -4.57 -19.85
N LEU A 472 28.87 -4.18 -18.72
CA LEU A 472 29.97 -4.86 -18.02
C LEU A 472 29.48 -5.80 -16.90
N VAL A 473 28.19 -5.76 -16.54
CA VAL A 473 27.59 -6.60 -15.48
C VAL A 473 27.79 -8.12 -15.68
N PRO A 474 27.74 -8.69 -16.90
CA PRO A 474 28.02 -10.12 -17.10
C PRO A 474 29.43 -10.52 -16.63
N ILE A 475 30.40 -9.62 -16.83
CA ILE A 475 31.81 -9.81 -16.45
C ILE A 475 31.99 -9.61 -14.94
N ALA A 476 31.29 -8.64 -14.34
CA ALA A 476 31.30 -8.41 -12.90
C ALA A 476 30.67 -9.58 -12.10
N GLY A 477 29.66 -10.26 -12.65
CA GLY A 477 29.03 -11.43 -12.03
C GLY A 477 29.97 -12.64 -11.91
N LEU A 478 30.89 -12.81 -12.85
CA LEU A 478 31.99 -13.80 -12.79
C LEU A 478 33.03 -13.42 -11.73
N PHE A 479 33.36 -12.13 -11.62
CA PHE A 479 34.31 -11.60 -10.64
C PHE A 479 33.80 -11.68 -9.17
N VAL A 480 32.49 -11.49 -8.95
CA VAL A 480 31.90 -11.60 -7.60
C VAL A 480 31.81 -13.07 -7.16
N LYS A 481 31.60 -14.02 -8.09
CA LYS A 481 31.65 -15.46 -7.79
C LYS A 481 33.07 -15.93 -7.44
N SER A 482 34.11 -15.39 -8.09
CA SER A 482 35.51 -15.71 -7.75
C SER A 482 35.95 -15.08 -6.42
N LEU A 483 35.44 -13.90 -6.06
CA LEU A 483 35.68 -13.28 -4.75
C LEU A 483 34.99 -14.02 -3.59
N GLY A 484 33.90 -14.77 -3.85
CA GLY A 484 33.22 -15.60 -2.86
C GLY A 484 34.01 -16.82 -2.37
N LEU A 485 35.09 -17.18 -3.06
CA LEU A 485 36.00 -18.27 -2.68
C LEU A 485 37.11 -17.86 -1.71
N ILE A 486 37.32 -16.55 -1.45
CA ILE A 486 38.51 -16.05 -0.71
C ILE A 486 38.17 -15.48 0.68
N GLY A 487 36.97 -15.72 1.21
CA GLY A 487 36.69 -15.36 2.60
C GLY A 487 35.29 -15.70 3.06
N GLN A 488 35.12 -16.88 3.63
CA GLN A 488 33.95 -17.14 4.47
C GLN A 488 34.16 -16.49 5.84
N PRO A 489 33.26 -15.62 6.32
CA PRO A 489 33.30 -15.17 7.71
C PRO A 489 32.82 -16.28 8.65
N ALA A 490 33.29 -16.25 9.89
CA ALA A 490 33.03 -17.23 10.94
C ALA A 490 31.52 -17.44 11.23
N PRO A 491 31.10 -18.65 11.66
CA PRO A 491 29.71 -19.07 11.78
C PRO A 491 28.86 -18.27 12.79
N ALA A 492 29.47 -17.60 13.77
CA ALA A 492 28.76 -16.79 14.76
C ALA A 492 28.03 -15.57 14.16
N MET A 493 28.45 -15.09 12.97
CA MET A 493 27.82 -13.94 12.30
C MET A 493 26.57 -14.29 11.47
N ARG A 494 26.21 -15.57 11.33
CA ARG A 494 24.98 -15.97 10.60
C ARG A 494 23.69 -15.64 11.36
N ARG A 495 23.72 -15.49 12.69
CA ARG A 495 22.50 -15.25 13.48
C ARG A 495 22.02 -13.80 13.50
N ALA A 496 22.88 -12.82 13.21
CA ALA A 496 22.52 -11.39 13.26
C ALA A 496 22.47 -10.69 11.88
N ALA A 497 22.78 -11.41 10.80
CA ALA A 497 22.76 -10.84 9.45
C ALA A 497 22.07 -11.83 8.50
N HIS A 498 20.74 -11.83 8.51
CA HIS A 498 19.95 -12.50 7.47
C HIS A 498 19.59 -11.54 6.32
N PRO A 499 19.52 -12.07 5.08
CA PRO A 499 20.10 -11.40 3.93
C PRO A 499 19.14 -11.36 2.74
N ASN A 500 18.20 -10.41 2.67
CA ASN A 500 17.37 -10.20 1.47
C ASN A 500 17.78 -8.99 0.62
N GLY A 501 18.94 -8.40 0.92
CA GLY A 501 19.54 -7.35 0.10
C GLY A 501 20.97 -7.69 -0.28
N LYS A 502 21.20 -8.74 -1.08
CA LYS A 502 22.27 -8.63 -2.09
C LYS A 502 21.79 -7.61 -3.12
N SER A 503 21.61 -6.34 -2.71
CA SER A 503 21.22 -5.31 -3.64
C SER A 503 22.36 -5.24 -4.62
N ILE A 504 22.04 -5.63 -5.85
CA ILE A 504 22.89 -5.45 -7.02
C ILE A 504 23.46 -4.01 -6.99
N ASN A 505 22.69 -3.06 -6.43
CA ASN A 505 23.09 -1.69 -6.15
C ASN A 505 24.19 -1.48 -5.11
N ARG A 506 24.37 -2.31 -4.07
CA ARG A 506 25.53 -2.18 -3.17
C ARG A 506 26.82 -2.56 -3.87
N SER A 507 26.81 -3.68 -4.59
CA SER A 507 27.98 -4.12 -5.37
C SER A 507 28.26 -3.19 -6.54
N ILE A 508 27.21 -2.71 -7.24
CA ILE A 508 27.35 -1.74 -8.32
C ILE A 508 27.80 -0.39 -7.79
N PHE A 509 27.23 0.14 -6.70
CA PHE A 509 27.67 1.40 -6.12
C PHE A 509 29.12 1.32 -5.62
N SER A 510 29.49 0.24 -4.93
CA SER A 510 30.88 0.03 -4.51
C SER A 510 31.83 -0.07 -5.69
N PHE A 511 31.45 -0.74 -6.78
CA PHE A 511 32.24 -0.86 -8.00
C PHE A 511 32.35 0.48 -8.75
N VAL A 512 31.24 1.20 -8.90
CA VAL A 512 31.16 2.54 -9.50
C VAL A 512 32.00 3.53 -8.72
N MET A 513 31.88 3.54 -7.40
CA MET A 513 32.71 4.41 -6.57
C MET A 513 34.17 4.01 -6.71
N LEU A 514 34.51 2.72 -6.68
CA LEU A 514 35.88 2.28 -6.90
C LEU A 514 36.44 2.77 -8.24
N LEU A 515 35.66 2.69 -9.32
CA LEU A 515 36.05 3.22 -10.64
C LEU A 515 36.19 4.74 -10.64
N LEU A 516 35.27 5.46 -9.99
CA LEU A 516 35.29 6.91 -9.89
C LEU A 516 36.51 7.39 -9.08
N TRP A 517 36.80 6.74 -7.95
CA TRP A 517 37.98 6.98 -7.12
C TRP A 517 39.28 6.63 -7.86
N ALA A 518 39.31 5.53 -8.61
CA ALA A 518 40.46 5.15 -9.45
C ALA A 518 40.71 6.15 -10.59
N GLY A 519 39.64 6.59 -11.26
CA GLY A 519 39.70 7.61 -12.32
C GLY A 519 40.17 8.96 -11.80
N LEU A 520 39.67 9.40 -10.65
CA LEU A 520 40.12 10.62 -9.96
C LEU A 520 41.58 10.54 -9.51
N ALA A 521 42.01 9.39 -8.98
CA ALA A 521 43.40 9.16 -8.62
C ALA A 521 44.32 9.21 -9.86
N LEU A 522 43.93 8.56 -10.95
CA LEU A 522 44.68 8.58 -12.21
C LEU A 522 44.74 9.99 -12.81
N ALA A 523 43.62 10.72 -12.83
CA ALA A 523 43.57 12.10 -13.29
C ALA A 523 44.46 13.03 -12.43
N SER A 524 44.43 12.86 -11.11
CA SER A 524 45.31 13.61 -10.20
C SER A 524 46.78 13.30 -10.43
N LEU A 525 47.12 12.03 -10.67
CA LEU A 525 48.47 11.60 -10.98
C LEU A 525 48.95 12.16 -12.32
N THR A 526 48.11 12.17 -13.35
CA THR A 526 48.44 12.79 -14.65
C THR A 526 48.66 14.29 -14.52
N VAL A 527 47.85 15.00 -13.74
CA VAL A 527 48.02 16.44 -13.49
C VAL A 527 49.33 16.73 -12.75
N VAL A 528 49.66 15.92 -11.74
CA VAL A 528 50.94 16.03 -11.00
C VAL A 528 52.13 15.74 -11.92
N LEU A 529 52.06 14.68 -12.74
CA LEU A 529 53.11 14.36 -13.71
C LEU A 529 53.28 15.45 -14.78
N SER A 530 52.18 16.04 -15.27
CA SER A 530 52.23 17.16 -16.21
C SER A 530 52.82 18.43 -15.59
N TYR A 531 52.56 18.68 -14.30
CA TYR A 531 53.19 19.77 -13.55
C TYR A 531 54.72 19.59 -13.44
N PHE A 532 55.18 18.38 -13.12
CA PHE A 532 56.62 18.06 -13.08
C PHE A 532 57.28 18.06 -14.47
N ALA A 533 56.53 17.74 -15.52
CA ALA A 533 56.98 17.85 -16.91
C ALA A 533 57.02 19.31 -17.45
N LYS A 534 56.81 20.32 -16.60
CA LYS A 534 56.72 21.76 -16.94
C LYS A 534 55.63 22.11 -17.97
N ILE A 535 54.63 21.24 -18.14
CA ILE A 535 53.47 21.53 -18.99
C ILE A 535 52.53 22.43 -18.20
N ARG A 536 52.12 23.57 -18.77
CA ARG A 536 51.25 24.55 -18.12
C ARG A 536 49.84 23.97 -17.96
N VAL A 537 49.56 23.34 -16.81
CA VAL A 537 48.21 22.90 -16.45
C VAL A 537 47.42 24.14 -16.02
N GLY A 538 46.37 24.49 -16.76
CA GLY A 538 45.53 25.64 -16.46
C GLY A 538 44.81 25.52 -15.11
N LEU A 539 44.60 26.65 -14.43
CA LEU A 539 43.87 26.74 -13.15
C LEU A 539 42.49 26.05 -13.19
N PHE A 540 41.85 26.06 -14.37
CA PHE A 540 40.57 25.42 -14.63
C PHE A 540 40.59 23.89 -14.39
N LEU A 541 41.68 23.21 -14.74
CA LEU A 541 41.83 21.77 -14.52
C LEU A 541 41.92 21.43 -13.02
N TRP A 542 42.67 22.22 -12.25
CA TRP A 542 42.74 22.07 -10.79
C TRP A 542 41.39 22.34 -10.12
N ALA A 543 40.67 23.38 -10.55
CA ALA A 543 39.33 23.68 -10.04
C ALA A 543 38.33 22.57 -10.38
N SER A 544 38.37 22.03 -11.60
CA SER A 544 37.51 20.91 -12.02
C SER A 544 37.79 19.63 -11.24
N LEU A 545 39.06 19.33 -10.95
CA LEU A 545 39.48 18.18 -10.16
C LEU A 545 39.01 18.32 -8.70
N ALA A 546 39.15 19.51 -8.10
CA ALA A 546 38.66 19.80 -6.77
C ALA A 546 37.13 19.68 -6.67
N LEU A 547 36.40 20.15 -7.68
CA LEU A 547 34.94 20.01 -7.76
C LEU A 547 34.52 18.53 -7.87
N ALA A 548 35.25 17.73 -8.66
CA ALA A 548 35.01 16.31 -8.80
C ALA A 548 35.31 15.53 -7.51
N TRP A 549 36.38 15.88 -6.80
CA TRP A 549 36.72 15.34 -5.48
C TRP A 549 35.66 15.65 -4.41
N THR A 550 35.23 16.90 -4.33
CA THR A 550 34.17 17.31 -3.38
C THR A 550 32.85 16.60 -3.68
N TYR A 551 32.49 16.42 -4.95
CA TYR A 551 31.32 15.66 -5.37
C TYR A 551 31.43 14.16 -5.01
N ALA A 552 32.57 13.53 -5.24
CA ALA A 552 32.84 12.13 -4.92
C ALA A 552 32.78 11.86 -3.40
N ILE A 553 33.39 12.74 -2.61
CA ILE A 553 33.37 12.65 -1.14
C ILE A 553 31.93 12.83 -0.63
N ARG A 554 31.22 13.86 -1.11
CA ARG A 554 29.84 14.16 -0.69
C ARG A 554 28.90 13.00 -1.00
N THR A 555 28.98 12.42 -2.20
CA THR A 555 28.13 11.28 -2.60
C THR A 555 28.45 10.02 -1.79
N SER A 556 29.73 9.77 -1.51
CA SER A 556 30.18 8.66 -0.67
C SER A 556 29.66 8.79 0.77
N ILE A 557 29.78 9.98 1.38
CA ILE A 557 29.24 10.26 2.73
C ILE A 557 27.73 10.07 2.75
N CYS A 558 27.01 10.62 1.77
CA CYS A 558 25.56 10.48 1.69
C CYS A 558 25.12 9.00 1.59
N TYR A 559 25.86 8.16 0.86
CA TYR A 559 25.56 6.73 0.74
C TYR A 559 25.91 5.93 2.00
N MET A 560 27.05 6.25 2.65
CA MET A 560 27.45 5.61 3.90
C MET A 560 26.45 5.89 5.02
N LEU A 561 25.92 7.12 5.08
CA LEU A 561 24.94 7.56 6.06
C LEU A 561 23.51 7.47 5.52
N ARG A 562 23.22 6.65 4.51
CA ARG A 562 21.90 6.67 3.84
C ARG A 562 20.71 6.36 4.76
N ASN A 563 20.93 5.59 5.83
CA ASN A 563 19.91 5.18 6.79
C ASN A 563 19.84 6.06 8.05
N THR A 564 20.59 7.16 8.13
CA THR A 564 20.59 8.02 9.31
C THR A 564 19.33 8.92 9.35
N PRO A 565 18.60 8.95 10.48
CA PRO A 565 17.30 9.65 10.58
C PRO A 565 17.42 11.18 10.59
N THR A 566 18.54 11.72 11.06
CA THR A 566 18.76 13.16 11.23
C THR A 566 19.24 13.84 9.95
N ARG A 567 19.04 15.15 9.86
CA ARG A 567 19.68 15.97 8.82
C ARG A 567 21.21 15.92 9.02
N LEU A 568 21.94 15.78 7.92
CA LEU A 568 23.40 15.76 7.93
C LEU A 568 23.93 17.16 8.24
N THR A 569 24.22 17.43 9.51
CA THR A 569 25.01 18.57 9.96
C THR A 569 26.49 18.17 10.09
N PRO A 570 27.45 19.12 10.02
CA PRO A 570 28.87 18.81 10.21
C PRO A 570 29.16 18.01 11.48
N GLU A 571 28.43 18.28 12.57
CA GLU A 571 28.53 17.58 13.85
C GLU A 571 28.11 16.11 13.76
N THR A 572 27.00 15.81 13.07
CA THR A 572 26.54 14.43 12.88
C THR A 572 27.53 13.61 12.03
N ILE A 573 28.16 14.24 11.04
CA ILE A 573 29.19 13.61 10.20
C ILE A 573 30.43 13.31 11.04
N LEU A 574 30.88 14.27 11.87
CA LEU A 574 32.02 14.08 12.77
C LEU A 574 31.75 12.98 13.81
N GLY A 575 30.55 12.97 14.39
CA GLY A 575 30.11 11.96 15.36
C GLY A 575 30.07 10.56 14.74
N ALA A 576 29.51 10.42 13.55
CA ALA A 576 29.48 9.16 12.81
C ALA A 576 30.90 8.70 12.41
N ALA A 577 31.78 9.63 12.00
CA ALA A 577 33.18 9.33 11.68
C ALA A 577 33.95 8.84 12.92
N ARG A 578 33.76 9.48 14.08
CA ARG A 578 34.35 9.05 15.37
C ARG A 578 33.84 7.67 15.79
N HIS A 579 32.54 7.42 15.66
CA HIS A 579 31.95 6.12 15.97
C HIS A 579 32.50 5.04 15.05
N TRP A 580 32.50 5.28 13.73
CA TRP A 580 33.02 4.37 12.71
C TRP A 580 34.51 4.05 12.90
N TYR A 581 35.31 5.06 13.23
CA TYR A 581 36.72 4.89 13.57
C TYR A 581 36.90 3.99 14.80
N LYS A 582 36.12 4.20 15.87
CA LYS A 582 36.16 3.37 17.08
C LYS A 582 35.75 1.91 16.82
N THR A 583 34.66 1.65 16.10
CA THR A 583 34.17 0.27 15.85
C THR A 583 35.03 -0.52 14.86
N ARG A 584 35.70 0.13 13.90
CA ARG A 584 36.48 -0.55 12.85
C ARG A 584 38.00 -0.47 13.01
N ARG A 585 38.53 0.23 14.02
CA ARG A 585 39.95 0.29 14.36
C ARG A 585 40.69 -1.06 14.28
N PRO A 586 40.18 -2.19 14.84
CA PRO A 586 40.90 -3.47 14.78
C PRO A 586 40.87 -4.17 13.41
N ARG A 587 39.99 -3.76 12.49
CA ARG A 587 39.85 -4.38 11.15
C ARG A 587 40.52 -3.58 10.03
N TYR A 588 40.99 -2.37 10.31
CA TYR A 588 41.57 -1.46 9.32
C TYR A 588 42.81 -2.06 8.63
N GLY A 589 43.70 -2.69 9.40
CA GLY A 589 44.90 -3.35 8.87
C GLY A 589 44.61 -4.59 8.02
N ALA A 590 43.50 -5.30 8.28
CA ALA A 590 43.05 -6.40 7.43
C ALA A 590 42.42 -5.87 6.13
N MET A 591 41.64 -4.80 6.23
CA MET A 591 40.92 -4.19 5.11
C MET A 591 41.89 -3.55 4.09
N LEU A 592 42.92 -2.85 4.57
CA LEU A 592 44.01 -2.30 3.72
C LEU A 592 44.80 -3.41 3.02
N ARG A 593 45.12 -4.51 3.72
CA ARG A 593 45.78 -5.67 3.12
C ARG A 593 44.90 -6.34 2.05
N SER A 594 43.59 -6.46 2.28
CA SER A 594 42.68 -7.00 1.26
C SER A 594 42.49 -6.05 0.07
N ALA A 595 42.42 -4.73 0.31
CA ALA A 595 42.32 -3.74 -0.77
C ALA A 595 43.60 -3.70 -1.62
N ALA A 596 44.78 -3.77 -1.00
CA ALA A 596 46.05 -3.87 -1.69
C ALA A 596 46.16 -5.17 -2.51
N LYS A 597 45.73 -6.31 -1.96
CA LYS A 597 45.67 -7.58 -2.70
C LYS A 597 44.72 -7.50 -3.89
N ILE A 598 43.54 -6.92 -3.73
CA ILE A 598 42.56 -6.76 -4.82
C ILE A 598 43.11 -5.83 -5.90
N ALA A 599 43.73 -4.72 -5.51
CA ALA A 599 44.38 -3.80 -6.46
C ALA A 599 45.49 -4.51 -7.24
N LEU A 600 46.32 -5.33 -6.57
CA LEU A 600 47.40 -6.08 -7.20
C LEU A 600 46.87 -7.17 -8.15
N VAL A 601 45.78 -7.85 -7.79
CA VAL A 601 45.09 -8.83 -8.66
C VAL A 601 44.44 -8.15 -9.85
N ILE A 602 43.81 -6.99 -9.69
CA ILE A 602 43.19 -6.25 -10.80
C ILE A 602 44.25 -5.72 -11.75
N VAL A 603 45.33 -5.13 -11.24
CA VAL A 603 46.46 -4.68 -12.06
C VAL A 603 47.12 -5.86 -12.78
N GLY A 604 47.28 -6.99 -12.09
CA GLY A 604 47.77 -8.23 -12.69
C GLY A 604 46.86 -8.79 -13.78
N LEU A 605 45.54 -8.84 -13.55
CA LEU A 605 44.58 -9.38 -14.52
C LEU A 605 44.43 -8.46 -15.74
N ILE A 606 44.41 -7.13 -15.54
CA ILE A 606 44.43 -6.16 -16.64
C ILE A 606 45.75 -6.26 -17.40
N GLY A 607 46.87 -6.47 -16.70
CA GLY A 607 48.16 -6.75 -17.30
C GLY A 607 48.15 -8.02 -18.14
N ILE A 608 47.62 -9.14 -17.64
CA ILE A 608 47.56 -10.44 -18.34
C ILE A 608 46.59 -10.40 -19.53
N ILE A 609 45.40 -9.81 -19.36
CA ILE A 609 44.42 -9.67 -20.44
C ILE A 609 44.94 -8.70 -21.49
N GLY A 610 45.54 -7.57 -21.09
CA GLY A 610 46.12 -6.60 -21.99
C GLY A 610 47.32 -7.14 -22.76
N SER A 611 48.24 -7.83 -22.09
CA SER A 611 49.40 -8.48 -22.72
C SER A 611 49.02 -9.69 -23.57
N GLY A 612 48.01 -10.46 -23.15
CA GLY A 612 47.43 -11.56 -23.93
C GLY A 612 46.74 -11.07 -25.20
N LEU A 613 45.91 -10.01 -25.12
CA LEU A 613 45.27 -9.41 -26.29
C LEU A 613 46.27 -8.71 -27.21
N TYR A 614 47.30 -8.06 -26.65
CA TYR A 614 48.39 -7.46 -27.41
C TYR A 614 49.26 -8.51 -28.11
N GLY A 615 49.56 -9.63 -27.43
CA GLY A 615 50.23 -10.78 -27.99
C GLY A 615 49.42 -11.45 -29.11
N LEU A 616 48.11 -11.62 -28.90
CA LEU A 616 47.19 -12.14 -29.91
C LEU A 616 47.12 -11.22 -31.13
N SER A 617 47.05 -9.91 -30.93
CA SER A 617 47.06 -8.89 -31.99
C SER A 617 48.38 -8.91 -32.77
N ARG A 618 49.52 -9.05 -32.08
CA ARG A 618 50.84 -9.13 -32.72
C ARG A 618 51.06 -10.44 -33.47
N TRP A 619 50.52 -11.56 -32.97
CA TRP A 619 50.64 -12.87 -33.59
C TRP A 619 49.73 -13.03 -34.81
N THR A 620 48.52 -12.47 -34.74
CA THR A 620 47.52 -12.58 -35.83
C THR A 620 47.58 -11.42 -36.83
N GLY A 621 48.29 -10.33 -36.50
CA GLY A 621 48.33 -9.09 -37.29
C GLY A 621 47.02 -8.28 -37.24
N ILE A 622 46.03 -8.71 -36.46
CA ILE A 622 44.71 -8.08 -36.41
C ILE A 622 44.73 -6.95 -35.35
N PRO A 623 44.23 -5.75 -35.67
CA PRO A 623 44.21 -4.65 -34.71
C PRO A 623 43.26 -4.96 -33.53
N LEU A 624 43.73 -4.61 -32.33
CA LEU A 624 43.08 -4.88 -31.03
C LEU A 624 41.57 -4.57 -30.95
N PRO A 625 41.05 -3.47 -31.56
CA PRO A 625 39.61 -3.18 -31.56
C PRO A 625 38.75 -4.26 -32.24
N VAL A 626 39.28 -4.93 -33.27
CA VAL A 626 38.56 -5.96 -34.03
C VAL A 626 38.42 -7.24 -33.22
N ILE A 627 39.45 -7.62 -32.46
CA ILE A 627 39.42 -8.76 -31.54
C ILE A 627 38.39 -8.51 -30.42
N PHE A 628 38.32 -7.27 -29.92
CA PHE A 628 37.34 -6.88 -28.90
C PHE A 628 35.89 -6.96 -29.42
N MET A 629 35.66 -6.50 -30.66
CA MET A 629 34.37 -6.61 -31.33
C MET A 629 33.97 -8.08 -31.60
N ALA A 630 34.92 -8.95 -31.92
CA ALA A 630 34.66 -10.38 -32.12
C ALA A 630 34.25 -11.10 -30.82
N LEU A 631 34.95 -10.85 -29.71
CA LEU A 631 34.59 -11.39 -28.38
C LEU A 631 33.23 -10.87 -27.92
N TYR A 632 32.94 -9.59 -28.16
CA TYR A 632 31.61 -9.02 -27.91
C TYR A 632 30.55 -9.72 -28.78
N GLY A 633 30.82 -9.92 -30.07
CA GLY A 633 29.94 -10.65 -30.99
C GLY A 633 29.62 -12.08 -30.53
N ILE A 634 30.60 -12.85 -30.07
CA ILE A 634 30.40 -14.21 -29.53
C ILE A 634 29.52 -14.18 -28.27
N SER A 635 29.71 -13.19 -27.40
CA SER A 635 28.88 -13.05 -26.19
C SER A 635 27.42 -12.75 -26.55
N VAL A 636 27.17 -11.90 -27.55
CA VAL A 636 25.82 -11.58 -28.05
C VAL A 636 25.19 -12.81 -28.73
N LEU A 637 25.97 -13.56 -29.51
CA LEU A 637 25.51 -14.78 -30.19
C LEU A 637 25.12 -15.88 -29.19
N SER A 638 25.85 -16.03 -28.08
CA SER A 638 25.51 -17.00 -27.03
C SER A 638 24.16 -16.71 -26.37
N VAL A 639 23.79 -15.43 -26.23
CA VAL A 639 22.48 -15.00 -25.72
C VAL A 639 21.39 -15.26 -26.76
N LEU A 640 21.67 -15.02 -28.04
CA LEU A 640 20.74 -15.29 -29.14
C LEU A 640 20.40 -16.78 -29.29
N VAL A 641 21.33 -17.68 -29.00
CA VAL A 641 21.09 -19.15 -29.02
C VAL A 641 20.31 -19.62 -27.79
N ALA A 642 20.48 -18.98 -26.63
CA ALA A 642 19.78 -19.38 -25.40
C ALA A 642 18.26 -19.15 -25.44
N ILE A 643 17.81 -18.11 -26.16
CA ILE A 643 16.40 -17.74 -26.30
C ILE A 643 15.55 -18.83 -26.98
N PRO A 644 15.88 -19.34 -28.20
CA PRO A 644 15.09 -20.37 -28.87
C PRO A 644 15.09 -21.70 -28.12
N VAL A 645 16.20 -22.07 -27.45
CA VAL A 645 16.26 -23.26 -26.60
C VAL A 645 15.28 -23.15 -25.42
N GLY A 646 15.13 -21.96 -24.82
CA GLY A 646 14.13 -21.70 -23.79
C GLY A 646 12.69 -21.83 -24.30
N MET A 647 12.40 -21.33 -25.50
CA MET A 647 11.06 -21.41 -26.11
C MET A 647 10.66 -22.85 -26.44
N LEU A 648 11.59 -23.67 -26.93
CA LEU A 648 11.34 -25.09 -27.20
C LEU A 648 11.00 -25.87 -25.94
N LYS A 649 11.73 -25.64 -24.84
CA LYS A 649 11.43 -26.26 -23.53
C LYS A 649 10.05 -25.85 -23.01
N LYS A 650 9.68 -24.58 -23.14
CA LYS A 650 8.34 -24.07 -22.76
C LYS A 650 7.23 -24.78 -23.55
N ARG A 651 7.39 -24.92 -24.86
CA ARG A 651 6.41 -25.58 -25.75
C ARG A 651 6.24 -27.07 -25.43
N ALA A 652 7.34 -27.77 -25.19
CA ALA A 652 7.30 -29.17 -24.78
C ALA A 652 6.54 -29.37 -23.46
N SER A 653 6.79 -28.49 -22.48
CA SER A 653 6.11 -28.51 -21.18
C SER A 653 4.59 -28.30 -21.30
N PHE A 654 4.12 -27.38 -22.15
CA PHE A 654 2.68 -27.19 -22.38
C PHE A 654 2.00 -28.38 -23.07
N ASN A 655 2.70 -29.08 -23.95
CA ASN A 655 2.16 -30.28 -24.57
C ASN A 655 1.98 -31.40 -23.52
N THR A 656 2.91 -31.52 -22.57
CA THR A 656 2.79 -32.44 -21.43
C THR A 656 1.57 -32.10 -20.58
N LEU A 657 1.37 -30.82 -20.25
CA LEU A 657 0.20 -30.34 -19.49
C LEU A 657 -1.12 -30.74 -20.15
N ARG A 658 -1.28 -30.45 -21.46
CA ARG A 658 -2.51 -30.75 -22.20
C ARG A 658 -2.82 -32.25 -22.22
N ARG A 659 -1.80 -33.09 -22.43
CA ARG A 659 -1.96 -34.55 -22.45
C ARG A 659 -2.39 -35.08 -21.10
N ARG A 660 -1.68 -34.70 -20.01
CA ARG A 660 -1.99 -35.18 -18.66
C ARG A 660 -3.35 -34.70 -18.16
N ARG A 661 -3.74 -33.48 -18.51
CA ARG A 661 -5.07 -32.95 -18.20
C ARG A 661 -6.17 -33.77 -18.87
N ALA A 662 -6.00 -34.15 -20.14
CA ALA A 662 -6.96 -35.01 -20.83
C ALA A 662 -7.07 -36.39 -20.16
N GLU A 663 -5.95 -36.95 -19.71
CA GLU A 663 -5.90 -38.21 -18.95
C GLU A 663 -6.61 -38.10 -17.58
N LEU A 664 -6.35 -37.06 -16.80
CA LEU A 664 -7.01 -36.84 -15.49
C LEU A 664 -8.51 -36.59 -15.63
N LYS A 665 -8.93 -35.88 -16.68
CA LYS A 665 -10.34 -35.64 -16.99
C LYS A 665 -11.08 -36.93 -17.35
N GLN A 666 -10.41 -37.87 -18.02
CA GLN A 666 -10.97 -39.20 -18.32
C GLN A 666 -11.11 -40.07 -17.07
N ILE A 667 -10.24 -39.88 -16.07
CA ILE A 667 -10.23 -40.65 -14.82
C ILE A 667 -11.15 -40.02 -13.74
N GLY A 668 -11.74 -38.85 -14.02
CA GLY A 668 -12.62 -38.14 -13.07
C GLY A 668 -11.90 -37.53 -11.87
N ARG A 669 -10.57 -37.33 -11.96
CA ARG A 669 -9.78 -36.64 -10.93
C ARG A 669 -9.76 -35.13 -11.15
N CYS A 670 -9.40 -34.39 -10.10
CA CYS A 670 -9.30 -32.94 -10.20
C CYS A 670 -8.17 -32.58 -11.18
N GLU A 671 -8.47 -31.75 -12.19
CA GLU A 671 -7.49 -31.32 -13.19
C GLU A 671 -6.30 -30.58 -12.56
N SER A 672 -6.50 -29.98 -11.37
CA SER A 672 -5.48 -29.27 -10.60
C SER A 672 -4.36 -30.16 -10.05
N ASP A 673 -4.63 -31.46 -9.86
CA ASP A 673 -3.64 -32.42 -9.35
C ASP A 673 -2.47 -32.62 -10.34
N VAL A 674 -2.63 -32.21 -11.60
CA VAL A 674 -1.55 -32.21 -12.59
C VAL A 674 -0.34 -31.39 -12.11
N LEU A 675 -0.56 -30.37 -11.27
CA LEU A 675 0.49 -29.51 -10.70
C LEU A 675 1.45 -30.29 -9.78
N VAL A 676 0.99 -31.39 -9.18
CA VAL A 676 1.81 -32.28 -8.35
C VAL A 676 2.86 -33.04 -9.19
N GLU A 677 2.55 -33.32 -10.45
CA GLU A 677 3.43 -34.05 -11.38
C GLU A 677 4.51 -33.17 -12.04
N ALA A 678 4.53 -31.85 -11.76
CA ALA A 678 5.50 -30.94 -12.36
C ALA A 678 6.94 -31.24 -11.93
N ARG A 679 7.91 -31.07 -12.84
CA ARG A 679 9.33 -31.35 -12.56
C ARG A 679 10.02 -30.27 -11.71
N GLY A 680 9.37 -29.13 -11.50
CA GLY A 680 9.88 -28.06 -10.65
C GLY A 680 9.14 -26.72 -10.80
N PRO A 681 9.55 -25.67 -10.05
CA PRO A 681 8.80 -24.43 -9.91
C PRO A 681 8.71 -23.60 -11.20
N LEU A 682 9.67 -23.71 -12.11
CA LEU A 682 9.64 -23.04 -13.41
C LEU A 682 8.56 -23.62 -14.33
N GLU A 683 8.37 -24.94 -14.29
CA GLU A 683 7.36 -25.64 -15.07
C GLU A 683 5.96 -25.32 -14.55
N VAL A 684 5.77 -25.34 -13.23
CA VAL A 684 4.52 -24.89 -12.59
C VAL A 684 4.19 -23.45 -12.98
N ARG A 685 5.17 -22.52 -12.92
CA ARG A 685 4.96 -21.14 -13.39
C ARG A 685 4.55 -21.06 -14.85
N TRP A 686 5.12 -21.89 -15.72
CA TRP A 686 4.70 -21.93 -17.12
C TRP A 686 3.26 -22.39 -17.25
N TRP A 687 2.87 -23.47 -16.58
CA TRP A 687 1.52 -24.02 -16.63
C TRP A 687 0.48 -23.04 -16.08
N LEU A 688 0.73 -22.45 -14.93
CA LEU A 688 -0.13 -21.40 -14.35
C LEU A 688 -0.21 -20.19 -15.27
N SER A 689 0.86 -19.81 -15.98
CA SER A 689 0.79 -18.67 -16.92
C SER A 689 -0.13 -18.88 -18.13
N SER A 690 -0.62 -20.10 -18.38
CA SER A 690 -1.50 -20.37 -19.54
C SER A 690 -2.83 -21.03 -19.19
N ALA A 691 -2.96 -21.66 -18.02
CA ALA A 691 -4.17 -22.37 -17.61
C ALA A 691 -4.56 -22.09 -16.15
N ARG A 692 -4.22 -20.90 -15.62
CA ARG A 692 -4.47 -20.55 -14.20
C ARG A 692 -5.92 -20.73 -13.79
N GLU A 693 -6.84 -20.10 -14.51
CA GLU A 693 -8.26 -20.09 -14.19
C GLU A 693 -8.88 -21.48 -14.34
N GLU A 694 -8.35 -22.30 -15.22
CA GLU A 694 -8.83 -23.67 -15.44
C GLU A 694 -8.33 -24.63 -14.35
N LEU A 695 -7.07 -24.50 -13.94
CA LEU A 695 -6.43 -25.36 -12.94
C LEU A 695 -6.75 -24.93 -11.50
N LEU A 696 -6.90 -23.64 -11.23
CA LEU A 696 -7.13 -23.06 -9.90
C LEU A 696 -8.37 -22.15 -9.92
N SER A 697 -9.48 -22.68 -10.45
CA SER A 697 -10.77 -21.98 -10.57
C SER A 697 -11.43 -21.69 -9.22
N LYS A 698 -11.41 -22.67 -8.31
CA LYS A 698 -12.02 -22.56 -6.99
C LYS A 698 -10.99 -22.08 -5.97
N GLU A 699 -11.35 -21.10 -5.16
CA GLU A 699 -10.50 -20.57 -4.08
C GLU A 699 -10.02 -21.68 -3.13
N VAL A 700 -10.92 -22.60 -2.77
CA VAL A 700 -10.64 -23.77 -1.94
C VAL A 700 -9.47 -24.59 -2.50
N VAL A 701 -9.44 -24.80 -3.82
CA VAL A 701 -8.37 -25.53 -4.53
C VAL A 701 -7.09 -24.70 -4.55
N ARG A 702 -7.19 -23.38 -4.75
CA ARG A 702 -6.04 -22.46 -4.77
C ARG A 702 -5.34 -22.36 -3.41
N ARG A 703 -6.10 -22.22 -2.31
CA ARG A 703 -5.57 -22.22 -0.93
C ARG A 703 -4.96 -23.57 -0.55
N SER A 704 -5.58 -24.66 -0.97
CA SER A 704 -5.04 -26.01 -0.77
C SER A 704 -3.71 -26.20 -1.52
N PHE A 705 -3.60 -25.71 -2.76
CA PHE A 705 -2.35 -25.73 -3.53
C PHE A 705 -1.23 -24.91 -2.87
N ILE A 706 -1.54 -23.72 -2.36
CA ILE A 706 -0.57 -22.88 -1.62
C ILE A 706 -0.07 -23.61 -0.38
N SER A 707 -0.99 -24.19 0.40
CA SER A 707 -0.67 -24.95 1.60
C SER A 707 0.19 -26.18 1.27
N TRP A 708 -0.13 -26.88 0.17
CA TRP A 708 0.64 -28.00 -0.34
C TRP A 708 2.07 -27.60 -0.72
N ILE A 709 2.27 -26.49 -1.47
CA ILE A 709 3.60 -25.99 -1.84
C ILE A 709 4.47 -25.70 -0.61
N VAL A 710 3.87 -25.12 0.43
CA VAL A 710 4.58 -24.67 1.64
C VAL A 710 4.94 -25.84 2.55
N ARG A 711 4.06 -26.86 2.63
CA ARG A 711 4.26 -28.05 3.46
C ARG A 711 5.11 -29.14 2.81
N GLN A 712 5.44 -29.04 1.52
CA GLN A 712 6.26 -30.07 0.85
C GLN A 712 7.54 -30.38 1.64
N PRO A 713 7.70 -31.62 2.17
CA PRO A 713 8.92 -32.00 2.86
C PRO A 713 10.07 -32.03 1.87
N VAL A 714 11.28 -31.77 2.38
CA VAL A 714 12.52 -31.64 1.59
C VAL A 714 12.85 -32.90 0.78
N ASP A 715 12.13 -34.03 0.95
CA ASP A 715 12.40 -35.37 0.39
C ASP A 715 11.57 -35.81 -0.83
N THR A 716 10.54 -35.09 -1.28
CA THR A 716 9.78 -35.46 -2.50
C THR A 716 10.46 -34.91 -3.77
N GLY A 717 10.29 -35.56 -4.92
CA GLY A 717 11.08 -35.46 -6.18
C GLY A 717 11.33 -34.07 -6.84
N TRP A 718 10.98 -32.95 -6.21
CA TRP A 718 11.36 -31.59 -6.59
C TRP A 718 12.87 -31.28 -6.38
N ARG A 719 13.65 -32.29 -5.99
CA ARG A 719 15.10 -32.29 -5.77
C ARG A 719 15.90 -32.32 -7.09
N SER A 720 16.36 -31.16 -7.54
CA SER A 720 17.71 -31.05 -8.15
C SER A 720 18.24 -29.62 -8.29
N GLY A 721 17.48 -28.57 -7.95
CA GLY A 721 18.04 -27.21 -8.03
C GLY A 721 17.20 -26.04 -7.50
N ALA A 722 15.98 -26.26 -7.01
CA ALA A 722 15.16 -25.17 -6.49
C ALA A 722 15.48 -24.92 -5.00
N LYS A 723 15.94 -23.70 -4.67
CA LYS A 723 16.04 -23.27 -3.27
C LYS A 723 14.63 -23.15 -2.68
N GLN A 724 14.45 -23.52 -1.42
CA GLN A 724 13.19 -23.35 -0.64
C GLN A 724 12.61 -21.92 -0.78
N GLU A 725 13.49 -20.93 -0.92
CA GLU A 725 13.17 -19.53 -1.24
C GLU A 725 12.34 -19.36 -2.54
N ASN A 726 12.59 -20.16 -3.57
CA ASN A 726 11.85 -20.10 -4.84
C ASN A 726 10.45 -20.72 -4.72
N LEU A 727 10.27 -21.73 -3.86
CA LEU A 727 8.95 -22.33 -3.59
C LEU A 727 8.08 -21.39 -2.78
N ARG A 728 8.66 -20.78 -1.74
CA ARG A 728 7.99 -19.73 -0.99
C ARG A 728 7.65 -18.53 -1.86
N ARG A 729 8.55 -18.08 -2.74
CA ARG A 729 8.23 -17.02 -3.72
C ARG A 729 7.05 -17.40 -4.61
N LEU A 730 7.00 -18.63 -5.12
CA LEU A 730 5.87 -19.09 -5.92
C LEU A 730 4.56 -19.10 -5.11
N ALA A 731 4.59 -19.57 -3.86
CA ALA A 731 3.44 -19.52 -2.97
C ALA A 731 2.99 -18.08 -2.72
N TRP A 732 3.92 -17.14 -2.51
CA TRP A 732 3.63 -15.71 -2.35
C TRP A 732 3.07 -15.04 -3.61
N ASP A 733 3.58 -15.39 -4.80
CA ASP A 733 3.02 -14.90 -6.07
C ASP A 733 1.55 -15.38 -6.24
N GLU A 734 1.24 -16.60 -5.80
CA GLU A 734 -0.13 -17.11 -5.79
C GLU A 734 -0.98 -16.50 -4.67
N ILE A 735 -0.40 -16.17 -3.51
CA ILE A 735 -1.11 -15.42 -2.46
C ILE A 735 -1.42 -14.01 -2.91
N GLU A 736 -0.54 -13.32 -3.63
CA GLU A 736 -0.87 -12.00 -4.18
C GLU A 736 -2.07 -12.08 -5.13
N GLU A 737 -2.20 -13.19 -5.86
CA GLU A 737 -3.38 -13.47 -6.68
C GLU A 737 -4.60 -13.91 -5.86
N VAL A 738 -4.44 -14.77 -4.85
CA VAL A 738 -5.55 -15.14 -3.95
C VAL A 738 -6.03 -13.90 -3.23
N VAL A 739 -5.15 -13.09 -2.66
CA VAL A 739 -5.49 -11.84 -1.99
C VAL A 739 -6.08 -10.86 -2.98
N SER A 740 -5.61 -10.75 -4.23
CA SER A 740 -6.30 -9.90 -5.19
C SER A 740 -7.74 -10.40 -5.44
N THR A 741 -7.93 -11.71 -5.66
CA THR A 741 -9.23 -12.39 -5.85
C THR A 741 -10.10 -12.56 -4.58
N ALA A 742 -9.50 -12.53 -3.40
CA ALA A 742 -10.13 -12.69 -2.09
C ALA A 742 -10.40 -11.32 -1.47
N TYR A 743 -9.62 -10.28 -1.76
CA TYR A 743 -10.01 -8.88 -1.57
C TYR A 743 -11.20 -8.54 -2.50
N LEU A 744 -11.30 -9.23 -3.65
CA LEU A 744 -12.49 -9.24 -4.51
C LEU A 744 -13.64 -10.07 -3.90
N LYS A 745 -13.41 -11.15 -3.12
CA LYS A 745 -14.45 -11.88 -2.37
C LYS A 745 -14.83 -11.32 -1.00
N TRP A 746 -13.95 -10.54 -0.37
CA TRP A 746 -14.22 -9.70 0.79
C TRP A 746 -15.29 -8.66 0.47
N GLN A 747 -15.55 -8.49 -0.83
CA GLN A 747 -16.68 -7.77 -1.40
C GLN A 747 -17.73 -8.74 -1.99
N ILE A 748 -17.91 -9.98 -1.51
CA ILE A 748 -18.89 -10.94 -2.06
C ILE A 748 -19.62 -11.78 -0.98
N VAL A 749 -19.13 -11.93 0.26
CA VAL A 749 -19.65 -13.00 1.16
C VAL A 749 -20.83 -12.65 2.08
N ASP A 750 -21.46 -11.47 1.97
CA ASP A 750 -22.74 -11.22 2.66
C ASP A 750 -23.95 -11.98 2.04
N ASP A 751 -23.78 -12.68 0.92
CA ASP A 751 -24.87 -13.31 0.15
C ASP A 751 -25.44 -14.64 0.72
N LEU A 752 -24.89 -15.23 1.81
CA LEU A 752 -25.27 -16.58 2.25
C LEU A 752 -25.96 -16.71 3.63
N ALA A 753 -26.15 -15.62 4.38
CA ALA A 753 -26.82 -15.68 5.68
C ALA A 753 -28.31 -15.26 5.67
N ALA A 754 -28.86 -14.85 4.52
CA ALA A 754 -30.23 -14.30 4.44
C ALA A 754 -31.22 -15.10 3.57
N ALA A 755 -30.92 -16.37 3.23
CA ALA A 755 -31.84 -17.23 2.48
C ALA A 755 -32.31 -18.40 3.34
N GLU A 756 -33.41 -18.20 4.10
CA GLU A 756 -34.29 -19.32 4.41
C GLU A 756 -34.87 -19.87 3.10
N PRO A 757 -34.99 -21.20 2.93
CA PRO A 757 -35.58 -21.77 1.73
C PRO A 757 -37.11 -21.56 1.79
N ASP A 758 -37.58 -20.51 1.12
CA ASP A 758 -38.99 -20.34 0.78
C ASP A 758 -39.44 -21.58 -0.01
N GLY A 759 -40.47 -22.26 0.49
CA GLY A 759 -41.01 -23.50 -0.07
C GLY A 759 -41.50 -23.38 -1.52
N PRO A 760 -41.81 -24.51 -2.18
CA PRO A 760 -42.09 -24.53 -3.62
C PRO A 760 -43.39 -23.76 -3.91
N LYS A 761 -43.27 -22.58 -4.52
CA LYS A 761 -44.40 -21.86 -5.10
C LYS A 761 -44.81 -22.55 -6.40
N GLU A 762 -46.00 -23.16 -6.37
CA GLU A 762 -46.69 -23.72 -7.52
C GLU A 762 -46.80 -22.69 -8.65
N ALA A 763 -46.42 -23.11 -9.86
CA ALA A 763 -46.62 -22.36 -11.07
C ALA A 763 -48.11 -22.38 -11.43
N ILE A 764 -48.80 -21.25 -11.26
CA ILE A 764 -50.12 -21.02 -11.84
C ILE A 764 -49.88 -20.58 -13.29
N ILE A 765 -50.21 -21.47 -14.22
CA ILE A 765 -50.43 -21.15 -15.63
C ILE A 765 -51.83 -20.54 -15.72
N VAL A 766 -51.94 -19.33 -16.27
CA VAL A 766 -53.20 -18.81 -16.79
C VAL A 766 -52.97 -18.37 -18.24
N ASP A 767 -53.87 -18.87 -19.08
CA ASP A 767 -53.95 -18.72 -20.54
C ASP A 767 -53.84 -17.28 -21.07
#